data_AF-A0A1Z5RIS2-F1
#
_entry.id   AF-A0A1Z5RIS2-F1
#
_cell.length_a   1.000
_cell.length_b   1.000
_cell.length_c   1.000
_cell.angle_alpha   90.00
_cell.angle_beta   90.00
_cell.angle_gamma   90.00
#
_symmetry.space_group_name_H-M   'P 1'
#
loop_
_entity.id
_entity.type
_entity.pdbx_description
1 polymer ?
#
loop_
_entity_poly.entity_id
_entity_poly.type
_entity_poly.pdbx_seq_one_letter_code
_entity_poly.pdbx_strand_id
1 'polypeptide(L)'
;MAEAALVALSKIGFYLAGEAATFVATKFSNLTELPNTVQRVRRQLLMMNLFIRKTGALYLSDELLKGWISEVRMLAYRVEDVMDNFSYHYLRYKNDQFLKRLSNGINYTAIFSGISDELIQIEKEIVHVSMLKDQWLRPVHEFLPTQIHNSELQFPQYSMPQFMKDEDLVGIEKNSEQLTKWLRSDTHDLKVVSVCGMGGIGKTTLTANVYEKQRDNFKVLLWLTISQTYNSVEALLRKLLGMSRADSGSMEMGKRKSGGTDSMDIRKVKTELREVFGTKKYLVVLDDIWNPQVYESMRDVFEDSKNGSCIVITTRKEDVAALASKHYQLKLSPLGLKDALCLLCTKAFPYNDESDGPSKVLELATDTANKCNGSSLVNCPAELHELATGVAKKFEALLLEQCPAELQELATDAIRKCEGLSMAKSSSELLELANDIAKKSVALPVVKCPLEMQVLAVNIAKKCGGLPLAIVSIGSLLSTRKLILPVWKQIYDQLPSELEKYAQVRGILSLSYYDLPGELRNCFLYCSMFPEDYLLPREKLVRLWIAEGFVVKKGNSTLEEIAEGYLMELIHRNMLQIVDNDELGGVSTFRMHDILRELALTVSKVEMFGIVNDFGAVIQMDKDVRRLSAFRWRKMKNDASKMKFPRLRTLMASETIVMSIPSILSESKYLTVLELQDSEVTTLPASIGHLFNLRYIGLRNTGISVLPEFIENLINLQTLDVKSTNIRNLPHGIVKLTKLRHILADRYADVKQSEFRYFVGVEAPIGLSNLEELQTLETVQSSIYLAEQLENMMQLRSVWIENISTAHCSKMSHFLLRISNQLPQSFTG
;
A
#
# COMPACT_ATOMS: atom_id res chain seq x y z
N MET A 1 -2.51 -5.87 -13.76
CA MET A 1 -3.29 -6.28 -14.96
C MET A 1 -2.52 -7.09 -16.01
N ALA A 2 -1.48 -6.51 -16.62
CA ALA A 2 -0.59 -7.16 -17.58
C ALA A 2 0.30 -8.28 -16.97
N GLU A 3 0.30 -8.37 -15.65
CA GLU A 3 1.26 -9.17 -14.90
C GLU A 3 1.07 -10.68 -15.03
N ALA A 4 -0.17 -11.17 -15.08
CA ALA A 4 -0.41 -12.59 -15.37
C ALA A 4 0.24 -13.01 -16.70
N ALA A 5 0.12 -12.16 -17.72
CA ALA A 5 0.76 -12.36 -19.01
C ALA A 5 2.29 -12.28 -18.90
N LEU A 6 2.86 -11.37 -18.12
CA LEU A 6 4.31 -11.30 -17.91
C LEU A 6 4.86 -12.57 -17.24
N VAL A 7 4.18 -13.08 -16.22
CA VAL A 7 4.61 -14.30 -15.53
C VAL A 7 4.53 -15.50 -16.48
N ALA A 8 3.43 -15.64 -17.22
CA ALA A 8 3.29 -16.68 -18.25
C ALA A 8 4.38 -16.57 -19.33
N LEU A 9 4.67 -15.37 -19.82
CA LEU A 9 5.74 -15.11 -20.80
C LEU A 9 7.13 -15.45 -20.26
N SER A 10 7.37 -15.20 -18.96
CA SER A 10 8.61 -15.57 -18.28
C SER A 10 8.78 -17.09 -18.24
N LYS A 11 7.73 -17.84 -17.87
CA LYS A 11 7.77 -19.32 -17.83
C LYS A 11 7.95 -19.94 -19.21
N ILE A 12 7.26 -19.40 -20.22
CA ILE A 12 7.48 -19.80 -21.62
C ILE A 12 8.93 -19.49 -22.03
N GLY A 13 9.46 -18.33 -21.65
CA GLY A 13 10.86 -17.98 -21.90
C GLY A 13 11.83 -19.00 -21.33
N PHE A 14 11.62 -19.44 -20.08
CA PHE A 14 12.43 -20.47 -19.44
C PHE A 14 12.37 -21.80 -20.18
N TYR A 15 11.18 -22.24 -20.60
CA TYR A 15 11.03 -23.45 -21.41
C TYR A 15 11.78 -23.38 -22.73
N LEU A 16 11.61 -22.28 -23.48
CA LEU A 16 12.20 -22.12 -24.81
C LEU A 16 13.71 -21.95 -24.78
N ALA A 17 14.24 -21.32 -23.74
CA ALA A 17 15.69 -21.14 -23.55
C ALA A 17 16.38 -22.38 -22.97
N GLY A 18 15.61 -23.32 -22.41
CA GLY A 18 16.14 -24.49 -21.70
C GLY A 18 16.25 -25.74 -22.56
N GLU A 19 17.00 -26.72 -22.03
CA GLU A 19 17.12 -28.07 -22.59
C GLU A 19 15.78 -28.83 -22.66
N ALA A 20 14.76 -28.34 -21.95
CA ALA A 20 13.47 -29.02 -21.85
C ALA A 20 12.69 -29.02 -23.18
N ALA A 21 12.80 -27.94 -23.96
CA ALA A 21 12.14 -27.85 -25.27
C ALA A 21 12.76 -28.82 -26.29
N THR A 22 14.10 -28.91 -26.32
CA THR A 22 14.82 -29.84 -27.21
C THR A 22 14.66 -31.29 -26.74
N PHE A 23 14.64 -31.53 -25.42
CA PHE A 23 14.39 -32.84 -24.84
C PHE A 23 13.05 -33.43 -25.27
N VAL A 24 11.95 -32.68 -25.18
CA VAL A 24 10.63 -33.23 -25.50
C VAL A 24 10.47 -33.51 -26.99
N ALA A 25 10.94 -32.58 -27.84
CA ALA A 25 10.88 -32.75 -29.30
C ALA A 25 11.71 -33.96 -29.79
N THR A 26 12.81 -34.28 -29.12
CA THR A 26 13.67 -35.42 -29.49
C THR A 26 13.22 -36.74 -28.89
N LYS A 27 12.68 -36.72 -27.66
CA LYS A 27 12.32 -37.93 -26.92
C LYS A 27 10.92 -38.46 -27.27
N PHE A 28 9.99 -37.56 -27.62
CA PHE A 28 8.60 -37.90 -27.91
C PHE A 28 8.25 -37.45 -29.32
N SER A 29 8.27 -38.37 -30.29
CA SER A 29 8.03 -38.10 -31.72
C SER A 29 6.72 -37.38 -32.00
N ASN A 30 5.70 -37.57 -31.15
CA ASN A 30 4.38 -36.97 -31.30
C ASN A 30 4.31 -35.51 -30.82
N LEU A 31 5.39 -34.97 -30.24
CA LEU A 31 5.44 -33.65 -29.61
C LEU A 31 6.44 -32.69 -30.29
N THR A 32 6.85 -33.00 -31.52
CA THR A 32 7.77 -32.18 -32.31
C THR A 32 7.24 -30.77 -32.59
N GLU A 33 5.91 -30.60 -32.68
CA GLU A 33 5.26 -29.30 -32.89
C GLU A 33 5.10 -28.48 -31.60
N LEU A 34 5.29 -29.08 -30.42
CA LEU A 34 5.06 -28.42 -29.14
C LEU A 34 5.88 -27.14 -28.96
N PRO A 35 7.19 -27.09 -29.28
CA PRO A 35 7.97 -25.85 -29.21
C PRO A 35 7.42 -24.74 -30.10
N ASN A 36 6.91 -25.08 -31.30
CA ASN A 36 6.32 -24.12 -32.22
C ASN A 36 5.00 -23.56 -31.65
N THR A 37 4.15 -24.41 -31.10
CA THR A 37 2.91 -24.01 -30.41
C THR A 37 3.21 -23.07 -29.24
N VAL A 38 4.17 -23.41 -28.39
CA VAL A 38 4.58 -22.57 -27.26
C VAL A 38 5.10 -21.20 -27.75
N GLN A 39 5.84 -21.17 -28.85
CA GLN A 39 6.33 -19.93 -29.44
C GLN A 39 5.20 -19.06 -30.03
N ARG A 40 4.16 -19.67 -30.62
CA ARG A 40 2.97 -18.94 -31.13
C ARG A 40 2.17 -18.34 -29.97
N VAL A 41 1.90 -19.11 -28.92
CA VAL A 41 1.26 -18.64 -27.67
C VAL A 41 2.05 -17.48 -27.07
N ARG A 42 3.38 -17.59 -26.97
CA ARG A 42 4.26 -16.50 -26.48
C ARG A 42 4.05 -15.21 -27.28
N ARG A 43 4.08 -15.29 -28.61
CA ARG A 43 3.95 -14.11 -29.48
C ARG A 43 2.60 -13.43 -29.30
N GLN A 44 1.51 -14.20 -29.30
CA GLN A 44 0.16 -13.64 -29.16
C GLN A 44 -0.05 -13.02 -27.77
N LEU A 45 0.37 -13.71 -26.71
CA LEU A 45 0.23 -13.21 -25.35
C LEU A 45 1.09 -11.96 -25.11
N LEU A 46 2.27 -11.87 -25.72
CA LEU A 46 3.11 -10.67 -25.71
C LEU A 46 2.40 -9.49 -26.37
N MET A 47 1.78 -9.69 -27.54
CA MET A 47 1.06 -8.63 -28.24
C MET A 47 -0.16 -8.14 -27.44
N MET A 48 -0.93 -9.06 -26.84
CA MET A 48 -2.05 -8.71 -25.97
C MET A 48 -1.57 -7.91 -24.75
N ASN A 49 -0.48 -8.34 -24.11
CA ASN A 49 0.12 -7.63 -22.98
C ASN A 49 0.58 -6.21 -23.35
N LEU A 50 1.24 -6.04 -24.50
CA LEU A 50 1.66 -4.72 -24.99
C LEU A 50 0.46 -3.80 -25.26
N PHE A 51 -0.63 -4.35 -25.79
CA PHE A 51 -1.87 -3.60 -25.98
C PHE A 51 -2.45 -3.13 -24.63
N ILE A 52 -2.56 -4.02 -23.65
CA ILE A 52 -3.07 -3.69 -22.30
C ILE A 52 -2.22 -2.59 -21.65
N ARG A 53 -0.89 -2.68 -21.77
CA ARG A 53 0.03 -1.66 -21.26
C ARG A 53 -0.19 -0.30 -21.92
N LYS A 54 -0.44 -0.27 -23.23
CA LYS A 54 -0.66 0.96 -23.98
C LYS A 54 -1.98 1.64 -23.62
N THR A 55 -3.02 0.89 -23.26
CA THR A 55 -4.31 1.48 -22.86
C THR A 55 -4.27 2.17 -21.49
N GLY A 56 -3.28 1.85 -20.65
CA GLY A 56 -3.06 2.58 -19.39
C GLY A 56 -4.26 2.51 -18.42
N ALA A 57 -4.62 3.63 -17.79
CA ALA A 57 -5.75 3.74 -16.87
C ALA A 57 -7.11 3.96 -17.57
N LEU A 58 -7.14 4.10 -18.91
CA LEU A 58 -8.35 4.45 -19.67
C LEU A 58 -9.44 3.37 -19.63
N TYR A 59 -9.08 2.12 -19.36
CA TYR A 59 -10.02 1.00 -19.27
C TYR A 59 -10.90 1.04 -18.00
N LEU A 60 -10.56 1.83 -16.98
CA LEU A 60 -11.29 1.89 -15.72
C LEU A 60 -12.74 2.36 -15.88
N SER A 61 -13.00 3.14 -16.92
CA SER A 61 -14.33 3.63 -17.28
C SER A 61 -15.01 2.76 -18.36
N ASP A 62 -14.32 1.77 -18.91
CA ASP A 62 -14.80 0.94 -20.01
C ASP A 62 -14.98 -0.52 -19.56
N GLU A 63 -16.23 -0.88 -19.26
CA GLU A 63 -16.60 -2.23 -18.83
C GLU A 63 -16.34 -3.30 -19.90
N LEU A 64 -16.41 -2.96 -21.21
CA LEU A 64 -16.12 -3.92 -22.29
C LEU A 64 -14.63 -4.24 -22.33
N LEU A 65 -13.79 -3.20 -22.26
CA LEU A 65 -12.34 -3.38 -22.23
C LEU A 65 -11.89 -4.10 -20.96
N LYS A 66 -12.49 -3.78 -19.81
CA LYS A 66 -12.25 -4.48 -18.54
C LYS A 66 -12.62 -5.96 -18.64
N GLY A 67 -13.75 -6.29 -19.25
CA GLY A 67 -14.16 -7.67 -19.54
C GLY A 67 -13.14 -8.41 -20.43
N TRP A 68 -12.72 -7.80 -21.54
CA TRP A 68 -11.73 -8.41 -22.43
C TRP A 68 -10.37 -8.63 -21.76
N ILE A 69 -9.90 -7.68 -20.94
CA ILE A 69 -8.66 -7.85 -20.16
C ILE A 69 -8.78 -9.02 -19.19
N SER A 70 -9.97 -9.24 -18.62
CA SER A 70 -10.23 -10.40 -17.76
C SER A 70 -10.01 -11.73 -18.48
N GLU A 71 -10.51 -11.86 -19.71
CA GLU A 71 -10.31 -13.06 -20.55
C GLU A 71 -8.83 -13.31 -20.86
N VAL A 72 -8.09 -12.26 -21.23
CA VAL A 72 -6.64 -12.36 -21.46
C VAL A 72 -5.90 -12.81 -20.19
N ARG A 73 -6.34 -12.33 -19.02
CA ARG A 73 -5.75 -12.72 -17.73
C ARG A 73 -6.00 -14.20 -17.44
N MET A 74 -7.21 -14.70 -17.68
CA MET A 74 -7.54 -16.12 -17.49
C MET A 74 -6.73 -17.03 -18.42
N LEU A 75 -6.53 -16.63 -19.68
CA LEU A 75 -5.66 -17.35 -20.61
C LEU A 75 -4.21 -17.37 -20.13
N ALA A 76 -3.68 -16.23 -19.69
CA ALA A 76 -2.33 -16.15 -19.14
C ALA A 76 -2.13 -17.07 -17.94
N TYR A 77 -3.10 -17.09 -17.03
CA TYR A 77 -3.15 -17.96 -15.86
C TYR A 77 -3.16 -19.45 -16.22
N ARG A 78 -3.92 -19.85 -17.23
CA ARG A 78 -3.89 -21.23 -17.75
C ARG A 78 -2.54 -21.59 -18.35
N VAL A 79 -1.97 -20.72 -19.19
CA VAL A 79 -0.61 -20.91 -19.72
C VAL A 79 0.38 -21.12 -18.59
N GLU A 80 0.32 -20.27 -17.56
CA GLU A 80 1.21 -20.33 -16.41
C GLU A 80 1.20 -21.70 -15.72
N ASP A 81 0.01 -22.26 -15.50
CA ASP A 81 -0.14 -23.56 -14.86
C ASP A 81 0.32 -24.72 -15.73
N VAL A 82 0.05 -24.64 -17.03
CA VAL A 82 0.48 -25.67 -17.98
C VAL A 82 2.01 -25.72 -18.04
N MET A 83 2.67 -24.56 -18.03
CA MET A 83 4.13 -24.48 -17.99
C MET A 83 4.72 -24.96 -16.66
N ASP A 84 4.04 -24.74 -15.53
CA ASP A 84 4.44 -25.31 -14.24
C ASP A 84 4.29 -26.83 -14.22
N ASN A 85 3.16 -27.33 -14.71
CA ASN A 85 2.90 -28.76 -14.80
C ASN A 85 3.95 -29.45 -15.68
N PHE A 86 4.31 -28.82 -16.80
CA PHE A 86 5.41 -29.26 -17.65
C PHE A 86 6.74 -29.30 -16.90
N SER A 87 7.10 -28.21 -16.21
CA SER A 87 8.37 -28.10 -15.49
C SER A 87 8.49 -29.16 -14.40
N TYR A 88 7.41 -29.41 -13.67
CA TYR A 88 7.33 -30.46 -12.66
C TYR A 88 7.62 -31.85 -13.24
N HIS A 89 6.91 -32.23 -14.30
CA HIS A 89 7.07 -33.55 -14.91
C HIS A 89 8.41 -33.73 -15.64
N TYR A 90 8.94 -32.65 -16.23
CA TYR A 90 10.28 -32.65 -16.83
C TYR A 90 11.36 -32.92 -15.79
N LEU A 91 11.33 -32.23 -14.65
CA LEU A 91 12.33 -32.40 -13.60
C LEU A 91 12.21 -33.76 -12.90
N ARG A 92 10.98 -34.25 -12.69
CA ARG A 92 10.76 -35.61 -12.19
C ARG A 92 11.33 -36.68 -13.12
N TYR A 93 11.08 -36.55 -14.43
CA TYR A 93 11.67 -37.44 -15.42
C TYR A 93 13.21 -37.40 -15.38
N LYS A 94 13.82 -36.22 -15.25
CA LYS A 94 15.28 -36.06 -15.19
C LYS A 94 15.89 -36.66 -13.91
N ASN A 95 15.15 -36.73 -12.82
CA ASN A 95 15.61 -37.24 -11.53
C ASN A 95 15.29 -38.73 -11.29
N ASP A 96 14.32 -39.31 -12.02
CA ASP A 96 14.00 -40.74 -11.91
C ASP A 96 15.20 -41.63 -12.30
N GLN A 97 15.38 -42.77 -11.65
CA GLN A 97 16.38 -43.76 -12.09
C GLN A 97 16.02 -44.31 -13.48
N PHE A 98 17.02 -44.66 -14.29
CA PHE A 98 16.83 -45.12 -15.69
C PHE A 98 15.77 -46.23 -15.84
N LEU A 99 15.78 -47.23 -14.94
CA LEU A 99 14.80 -48.33 -14.94
C LEU A 99 13.36 -47.86 -14.62
N LYS A 100 13.20 -46.89 -13.70
CA LYS A 100 11.90 -46.26 -13.39
C LYS A 100 11.38 -45.40 -14.56
N ARG A 101 12.27 -44.80 -15.36
CA ARG A 101 11.89 -44.06 -16.57
C ARG A 101 11.35 -44.97 -17.66
N LEU A 102 11.94 -46.15 -17.82
CA LEU A 102 11.50 -47.14 -18.81
C LEU A 102 10.14 -47.75 -18.43
N SER A 103 9.96 -48.13 -17.15
CA SER A 103 8.68 -48.68 -16.68
C SER A 103 7.53 -47.67 -16.73
N ASN A 104 7.83 -46.39 -16.51
CA ASN A 104 6.84 -45.30 -16.53
C ASN A 104 6.80 -44.56 -17.88
N GLY A 105 7.48 -45.05 -18.92
CA GLY A 105 7.62 -44.34 -20.19
C GLY A 105 6.28 -44.01 -20.85
N ILE A 106 5.32 -44.94 -20.83
CA ILE A 106 3.97 -44.75 -21.35
C ILE A 106 3.22 -43.66 -20.57
N ASN A 107 3.43 -43.57 -19.24
CA ASN A 107 2.80 -42.57 -18.39
C ASN A 107 3.33 -41.15 -18.71
N TYR A 108 4.65 -41.00 -18.86
CA TYR A 108 5.24 -39.72 -19.24
C TYR A 108 4.80 -39.25 -20.64
N THR A 109 4.73 -40.15 -21.62
CA THR A 109 4.20 -39.81 -22.96
C THR A 109 2.76 -39.29 -22.85
N ALA A 110 1.89 -39.97 -22.12
CA ALA A 110 0.51 -39.53 -21.92
C ALA A 110 0.42 -38.16 -21.22
N ILE A 111 1.25 -37.92 -20.20
CA ILE A 111 1.32 -36.63 -19.48
C ILE A 111 1.73 -35.50 -20.42
N PHE A 112 2.83 -35.64 -21.16
CA PHE A 112 3.31 -34.59 -22.05
C PHE A 112 2.40 -34.38 -23.26
N SER A 113 1.74 -35.42 -23.76
CA SER A 113 0.66 -35.28 -24.75
C SER A 113 -0.51 -34.48 -24.21
N GLY A 114 -0.97 -34.74 -22.99
CA GLY A 114 -2.03 -33.94 -22.36
C GLY A 114 -1.66 -32.47 -22.20
N ILE A 115 -0.40 -32.18 -21.83
CA ILE A 115 0.11 -30.80 -21.76
C ILE A 115 0.09 -30.12 -23.14
N SER A 116 0.50 -30.85 -24.18
CA SER A 116 0.47 -30.36 -25.56
C SER A 116 -0.95 -30.05 -26.02
N ASP A 117 -1.90 -30.94 -25.74
CA ASP A 117 -3.31 -30.76 -26.07
C ASP A 117 -3.91 -29.52 -25.36
N GLU A 118 -3.56 -29.32 -24.09
CA GLU A 118 -3.99 -28.13 -23.33
C GLU A 118 -3.41 -26.83 -23.93
N LEU A 119 -2.14 -26.82 -24.37
CA LEU A 119 -1.54 -25.67 -25.04
C LEU A 119 -2.17 -25.39 -26.41
N ILE A 120 -2.50 -26.42 -27.19
CA ILE A 120 -3.21 -26.27 -28.47
C ILE A 120 -4.60 -25.69 -28.22
N GLN A 121 -5.28 -26.13 -27.17
CA GLN A 121 -6.58 -25.58 -26.80
C GLN A 121 -6.48 -24.11 -26.38
N ILE A 122 -5.48 -23.76 -25.57
CA ILE A 122 -5.21 -22.36 -25.21
C ILE A 122 -4.92 -21.52 -26.46
N GLU A 123 -4.13 -22.02 -27.41
CA GLU A 123 -3.84 -21.31 -28.67
C GLU A 123 -5.14 -20.98 -29.43
N LYS A 124 -6.07 -21.93 -29.53
CA LYS A 124 -7.39 -21.70 -30.17
C LYS A 124 -8.21 -20.65 -29.44
N GLU A 125 -8.21 -20.67 -28.10
CA GLU A 125 -8.95 -19.70 -27.30
C GLU A 125 -8.34 -18.29 -27.38
N ILE A 126 -7.00 -18.16 -27.45
CA ILE A 126 -6.36 -16.85 -27.68
C ILE A 126 -6.83 -16.25 -29.00
N VAL A 127 -6.95 -17.06 -30.06
CA VAL A 127 -7.50 -16.62 -31.34
C VAL A 127 -8.95 -16.14 -31.17
N HIS A 128 -9.78 -16.88 -30.45
CA HIS A 128 -11.18 -16.48 -30.17
C HIS A 128 -11.27 -15.16 -29.38
N VAL A 129 -10.51 -15.03 -28.29
CA VAL A 129 -10.46 -13.79 -27.48
C VAL A 129 -9.92 -12.61 -28.30
N SER A 130 -8.99 -12.85 -29.23
CA SER A 130 -8.56 -11.83 -30.18
C SER A 130 -9.68 -11.40 -31.13
N MET A 131 -10.52 -12.33 -31.60
CA MET A 131 -11.67 -12.01 -32.45
C MET A 131 -12.73 -11.19 -31.70
N LEU A 132 -13.01 -11.50 -30.43
CA LEU A 132 -13.97 -10.75 -29.60
C LEU A 132 -13.63 -9.26 -29.51
N LYS A 133 -12.33 -8.93 -29.47
CA LYS A 133 -11.87 -7.53 -29.50
C LYS A 133 -12.29 -6.81 -30.78
N ASP A 134 -12.09 -7.44 -31.93
CA ASP A 134 -12.42 -6.82 -33.22
C ASP A 134 -13.93 -6.81 -33.47
N GLN A 135 -14.67 -7.78 -32.94
CA GLN A 135 -16.11 -7.93 -33.13
C GLN A 135 -16.94 -6.99 -32.24
N TRP A 136 -16.51 -6.72 -31.00
CA TRP A 136 -17.31 -5.95 -30.04
C TRP A 136 -16.65 -4.65 -29.63
N LEU A 137 -15.33 -4.63 -29.46
CA LEU A 137 -14.63 -3.43 -28.97
C LEU A 137 -14.55 -2.36 -30.07
N ARG A 138 -14.10 -2.71 -31.29
CA ARG A 138 -13.97 -1.73 -32.38
C ARG A 138 -15.30 -1.11 -32.82
N PRO A 139 -16.37 -1.88 -33.09
CA PRO A 139 -17.60 -1.29 -33.58
C PRO A 139 -18.27 -0.42 -32.51
N VAL A 140 -18.22 -0.79 -31.23
CA VAL A 140 -18.79 0.04 -30.17
C VAL A 140 -18.05 1.38 -30.05
N HIS A 141 -16.72 1.40 -30.18
CA HIS A 141 -15.95 2.66 -30.22
C HIS A 141 -16.16 3.48 -31.51
N GLU A 142 -16.60 2.86 -32.60
CA GLU A 142 -16.93 3.53 -33.86
C GLU A 142 -18.39 4.05 -33.90
N PHE A 143 -19.35 3.33 -33.31
CA PHE A 143 -20.79 3.66 -33.29
C PHE A 143 -21.23 4.55 -32.13
N LEU A 144 -20.63 4.34 -30.96
CA LEU A 144 -20.55 5.35 -29.92
C LEU A 144 -19.18 5.98 -30.14
N PRO A 145 -19.05 7.03 -30.98
CA PRO A 145 -17.92 7.93 -30.78
C PRO A 145 -18.13 8.35 -29.34
N THR A 146 -17.33 7.80 -28.44
CA THR A 146 -17.25 8.36 -27.12
C THR A 146 -17.05 9.83 -27.40
N GLN A 147 -18.01 10.66 -26.99
CA GLN A 147 -17.75 12.05 -26.71
C GLN A 147 -16.71 12.19 -25.57
N ILE A 148 -15.90 11.16 -25.31
CA ILE A 148 -14.47 11.32 -25.06
C ILE A 148 -13.78 11.81 -26.37
N HIS A 149 -14.24 12.95 -26.90
CA HIS A 149 -13.25 13.97 -27.23
C HIS A 149 -12.49 14.25 -25.92
N ASN A 150 -11.36 14.94 -25.98
CA ASN A 150 -10.65 15.38 -24.77
C ASN A 150 -11.48 16.30 -23.82
N SER A 151 -12.82 16.33 -23.93
CA SER A 151 -13.74 16.58 -22.83
C SER A 151 -13.63 15.49 -21.77
N GLU A 152 -12.79 15.77 -20.79
CA GLU A 152 -13.20 15.66 -19.38
C GLU A 152 -13.46 14.23 -18.90
N LEU A 153 -12.37 13.53 -18.57
CA LEU A 153 -12.31 13.03 -17.19
C LEU A 153 -12.73 14.22 -16.31
N GLN A 154 -13.85 14.15 -15.60
CA GLN A 154 -14.15 15.08 -14.51
C GLN A 154 -13.16 14.87 -13.33
N PHE A 155 -11.86 14.87 -13.61
CA PHE A 155 -10.92 15.56 -12.77
C PHE A 155 -10.95 17.02 -13.22
N PRO A 156 -11.12 18.00 -12.31
CA PRO A 156 -11.33 19.38 -12.72
C PRO A 156 -10.27 19.79 -13.74
N GLN A 157 -10.70 20.03 -14.98
CA GLN A 157 -9.87 20.68 -15.97
C GLN A 157 -9.40 22.00 -15.37
N TYR A 158 -8.09 22.17 -15.30
CA TYR A 158 -7.34 23.42 -15.30
C TYR A 158 -8.05 24.62 -14.65
N SER A 159 -8.60 24.40 -13.48
CA SER A 159 -9.22 25.43 -12.66
C SER A 159 -8.25 25.74 -11.54
N MET A 160 -8.07 27.03 -11.27
CA MET A 160 -7.50 27.49 -10.01
C MET A 160 -8.16 26.70 -8.88
N PRO A 161 -7.41 26.17 -7.89
CA PRO A 161 -8.00 25.40 -6.81
C PRO A 161 -9.13 26.20 -6.16
N GLN A 162 -10.25 25.55 -5.88
CA GLN A 162 -11.37 26.21 -5.18
C GLN A 162 -10.87 26.61 -3.78
N PHE A 163 -10.71 27.91 -3.56
CA PHE A 163 -10.23 28.43 -2.29
C PHE A 163 -11.28 28.17 -1.22
N MET A 164 -10.88 27.44 -0.17
CA MET A 164 -11.69 27.22 1.02
C MET A 164 -11.49 28.38 1.99
N LYS A 165 -12.54 28.72 2.75
CA LYS A 165 -12.45 29.69 3.85
C LYS A 165 -11.58 29.12 4.96
N ASP A 166 -10.89 29.97 5.71
CA ASP A 166 -10.05 29.55 6.84
C ASP A 166 -10.84 28.74 7.89
N GLU A 167 -12.13 29.06 8.07
CA GLU A 167 -13.06 28.37 8.99
C GLU A 167 -13.36 26.90 8.60
N ASP A 168 -13.17 26.54 7.33
CA ASP A 168 -13.40 25.18 6.82
C ASP A 168 -12.15 24.28 6.90
N LEU A 169 -11.00 24.87 7.27
CA LEU A 169 -9.71 24.18 7.33
C LEU A 169 -9.43 23.72 8.76
N VAL A 170 -8.93 22.49 8.90
CA VAL A 170 -8.70 21.86 10.21
C VAL A 170 -7.34 21.18 10.22
N GLY A 171 -6.55 21.40 11.27
CA GLY A 171 -5.30 20.67 11.52
C GLY A 171 -4.17 21.03 10.57
N ILE A 172 -4.23 22.20 9.93
CA ILE A 172 -3.22 22.69 8.98
C ILE A 172 -2.41 23.87 9.52
N GLU A 173 -2.73 24.38 10.71
CA GLU A 173 -2.28 25.66 11.25
C GLU A 173 -0.76 25.70 11.34
N LYS A 174 -0.16 24.71 12.02
CA LYS A 174 1.29 24.58 12.18
C LYS A 174 2.02 24.50 10.83
N ASN A 175 1.48 23.72 9.90
CA ASN A 175 2.05 23.55 8.57
C ASN A 175 1.93 24.84 7.73
N SER A 176 0.82 25.56 7.87
CA SER A 176 0.55 26.84 7.21
C SER A 176 1.48 27.94 7.73
N GLU A 177 1.68 28.01 9.04
CA GLU A 177 2.64 28.92 9.69
C GLU A 177 4.07 28.65 9.23
N GLN A 178 4.49 27.37 9.20
CA GLN A 178 5.82 26.97 8.76
C GLN A 178 6.06 27.31 7.30
N LEU A 179 5.12 26.99 6.40
CA LEU A 179 5.21 27.32 4.99
C LEU A 179 5.24 28.85 4.79
N THR A 180 4.41 29.60 5.52
CA THR A 180 4.41 31.07 5.52
C THR A 180 5.75 31.64 5.96
N LYS A 181 6.35 31.09 7.02
CA LYS A 181 7.67 31.50 7.53
C LYS A 181 8.76 31.32 6.46
N TRP A 182 8.75 30.20 5.74
CA TRP A 182 9.73 29.95 4.66
C TRP A 182 9.57 30.92 3.49
N LEU A 183 8.32 31.22 3.09
CA LEU A 183 8.04 32.19 2.03
C LEU A 183 8.45 33.61 2.43
N ARG A 184 8.30 33.97 3.71
CA ARG A 184 8.64 35.31 4.25
C ARG A 184 10.09 35.49 4.67
N SER A 185 10.92 34.44 4.69
CA SER A 185 12.34 34.50 5.08
C SER A 185 13.10 35.65 4.41
N ASP A 186 13.91 36.36 5.20
CA ASP A 186 14.74 37.53 4.81
C ASP A 186 15.88 37.20 3.82
N THR A 187 16.05 35.92 3.48
CA THR A 187 17.00 35.48 2.46
C THR A 187 16.58 35.98 1.08
N HIS A 188 17.49 36.65 0.39
CA HIS A 188 17.27 37.20 -0.95
C HIS A 188 17.33 36.17 -2.08
N ASP A 189 17.85 34.96 -1.84
CA ASP A 189 17.96 33.91 -2.85
C ASP A 189 16.61 33.33 -3.30
N LEU A 190 16.55 32.83 -4.53
CA LEU A 190 15.45 32.01 -5.04
C LEU A 190 15.27 30.75 -4.18
N LYS A 191 14.10 30.63 -3.55
CA LYS A 191 13.75 29.48 -2.70
C LYS A 191 12.89 28.49 -3.46
N VAL A 192 13.24 27.20 -3.36
CA VAL A 192 12.40 26.09 -3.82
C VAL A 192 11.91 25.36 -2.57
N VAL A 193 10.60 25.30 -2.40
CA VAL A 193 9.91 24.65 -1.29
C VAL A 193 9.10 23.49 -1.85
N SER A 194 9.13 22.33 -1.20
CA SER A 194 8.30 21.19 -1.59
C SER A 194 7.32 20.80 -0.49
N VAL A 195 6.09 20.49 -0.89
CA VAL A 195 5.04 19.93 -0.03
C VAL A 195 4.69 18.54 -0.56
N CYS A 196 5.01 17.50 0.21
CA CYS A 196 4.86 16.12 -0.21
C CYS A 196 3.93 15.31 0.72
N GLY A 197 3.36 14.22 0.20
CA GLY A 197 2.46 13.34 0.95
C GLY A 197 1.46 12.59 0.05
N MET A 198 0.71 11.67 0.65
CA MET A 198 -0.26 10.81 -0.06
C MET A 198 -1.34 11.59 -0.82
N GLY A 199 -1.94 10.99 -1.85
CA GLY A 199 -3.10 11.55 -2.54
C GLY A 199 -4.27 11.79 -1.59
N GLY A 200 -4.92 12.96 -1.68
CA GLY A 200 -6.06 13.32 -0.81
C GLY A 200 -5.71 13.86 0.58
N ILE A 201 -4.42 13.99 0.90
CA ILE A 201 -3.94 14.45 2.22
C ILE A 201 -4.05 15.98 2.44
N GLY A 202 -4.42 16.75 1.42
CA GLY A 202 -4.59 18.20 1.53
C GLY A 202 -3.40 19.07 1.11
N LYS A 203 -2.42 18.55 0.35
CA LYS A 203 -1.26 19.33 -0.17
C LYS A 203 -1.68 20.60 -0.91
N THR A 204 -2.48 20.44 -1.96
CA THR A 204 -3.02 21.52 -2.78
C THR A 204 -3.82 22.51 -1.93
N THR A 205 -4.60 22.03 -0.97
CA THR A 205 -5.38 22.86 -0.03
C THR A 205 -4.49 23.71 0.87
N LEU A 206 -3.47 23.12 1.50
CA LEU A 206 -2.51 23.85 2.33
C LEU A 206 -1.77 24.91 1.50
N THR A 207 -1.27 24.53 0.32
CA THR A 207 -0.55 25.44 -0.56
C THR A 207 -1.45 26.57 -1.06
N ALA A 208 -2.71 26.28 -1.39
CA ALA A 208 -3.70 27.29 -1.78
C ALA A 208 -4.01 28.27 -0.63
N ASN A 209 -4.14 27.78 0.60
CA ASN A 209 -4.35 28.64 1.77
C ASN A 209 -3.21 29.64 1.97
N VAL A 210 -1.97 29.16 1.92
CA VAL A 210 -0.79 30.02 2.09
C VAL A 210 -0.61 30.95 0.90
N TYR A 211 -0.85 30.47 -0.33
CA TYR A 211 -0.76 31.27 -1.55
C TYR A 211 -1.64 32.52 -1.48
N GLU A 212 -2.89 32.38 -1.05
CA GLU A 212 -3.80 33.52 -0.87
C GLU A 212 -3.30 34.51 0.19
N LYS A 213 -2.78 34.01 1.32
CA LYS A 213 -2.20 34.83 2.40
C LYS A 213 -0.92 35.58 1.99
N GLN A 214 -0.32 35.26 0.83
CA GLN A 214 0.89 35.91 0.34
C GLN A 214 0.66 36.88 -0.82
N ARG A 215 -0.58 37.15 -1.23
CA ARG A 215 -0.87 38.05 -2.38
C ARG A 215 -0.21 39.44 -2.26
N ASP A 216 -0.14 40.00 -1.06
CA ASP A 216 0.46 41.32 -0.83
C ASP A 216 2.00 41.30 -0.80
N ASN A 217 2.62 40.12 -0.66
CA ASN A 217 4.07 39.97 -0.47
C ASN A 217 4.84 39.69 -1.76
N PHE A 218 4.14 39.35 -2.84
CA PHE A 218 4.71 39.02 -4.14
C PHE A 218 4.03 39.84 -5.23
N LYS A 219 4.80 40.31 -6.22
CA LYS A 219 4.28 41.13 -7.32
C LYS A 219 3.75 40.31 -8.50
N VAL A 220 4.11 39.04 -8.55
CA VAL A 220 3.69 38.07 -9.58
C VAL A 220 3.36 36.79 -8.84
N LEU A 221 2.11 36.35 -8.92
CA LEU A 221 1.67 35.08 -8.34
C LEU A 221 1.09 34.20 -9.45
N LEU A 222 1.67 33.03 -9.65
CA LEU A 222 1.23 32.10 -10.70
C LEU A 222 0.98 30.72 -10.09
N TRP A 223 -0.12 30.09 -10.52
CA TRP A 223 -0.47 28.73 -10.14
C TRP A 223 -0.55 27.84 -11.38
N LEU A 224 0.32 26.85 -11.48
CA LEU A 224 0.35 25.88 -12.58
C LEU A 224 0.15 24.46 -12.04
N THR A 225 -1.05 23.90 -12.23
CA THR A 225 -1.30 22.47 -12.02
C THR A 225 -0.83 21.65 -13.21
N ILE A 226 -0.04 20.61 -12.94
CA ILE A 226 0.61 19.74 -13.92
C ILE A 226 -0.06 18.37 -13.87
N SER A 227 -0.63 17.93 -14.99
CA SER A 227 -1.24 16.59 -15.11
C SER A 227 -0.16 15.51 -15.23
N GLN A 228 -0.49 14.27 -14.84
CA GLN A 228 0.31 13.07 -15.12
C GLN A 228 0.67 12.95 -16.60
N THR A 229 -0.29 13.24 -17.47
CA THR A 229 -0.11 13.25 -18.92
C THR A 229 -0.13 14.70 -19.39
N TYR A 230 1.05 15.27 -19.57
CA TYR A 230 1.23 16.60 -20.17
C TYR A 230 1.84 16.45 -21.58
N ASN A 231 1.41 17.30 -22.51
CA ASN A 231 1.83 17.20 -23.91
C ASN A 231 3.34 17.42 -24.08
N SER A 232 3.87 18.49 -23.48
CA SER A 232 5.30 18.81 -23.47
C SER A 232 5.60 19.88 -22.42
N VAL A 233 6.87 19.99 -22.02
CA VAL A 233 7.33 21.11 -21.16
C VAL A 233 7.11 22.47 -21.85
N GLU A 234 7.19 22.50 -23.18
CA GLU A 234 6.90 23.70 -23.96
C GLU A 234 5.47 24.19 -23.78
N ALA A 235 4.49 23.27 -23.75
CA ALA A 235 3.10 23.61 -23.50
C ALA A 235 2.90 24.20 -22.09
N LEU A 236 3.61 23.67 -21.09
CA LEU A 236 3.59 24.20 -19.71
C LEU A 236 4.16 25.62 -19.64
N LEU A 237 5.30 25.87 -20.31
CA LEU A 237 5.92 27.19 -20.37
C LEU A 237 5.02 28.21 -21.10
N ARG A 238 4.39 27.81 -22.21
CA ARG A 238 3.41 28.66 -22.92
C ARG A 238 2.22 29.01 -22.03
N LYS A 239 1.72 28.05 -21.26
CA LYS A 239 0.63 28.28 -20.32
C LYS A 239 1.05 29.25 -19.21
N LEU A 240 2.25 29.10 -18.67
CA LEU A 240 2.81 29.96 -17.64
C LEU A 240 2.98 31.41 -18.14
N LEU A 241 3.40 31.60 -19.39
CA LEU A 241 3.44 32.91 -20.05
C LEU A 241 2.04 33.49 -20.32
N GLY A 242 1.08 32.63 -20.68
CA GLY A 242 -0.31 33.05 -20.84
C GLY A 242 -0.91 33.60 -19.54
N MET A 243 -0.63 32.95 -18.41
CA MET A 243 -1.09 33.38 -17.08
C MET A 243 -0.42 34.69 -16.64
N SER A 244 0.89 34.85 -16.86
CA SER A 244 1.60 36.07 -16.48
C SER A 244 1.11 37.32 -17.23
N ARG A 245 0.65 37.16 -18.47
CA ARG A 245 0.06 38.26 -19.26
C ARG A 245 -1.34 38.65 -18.79
N ALA A 246 -2.12 37.69 -18.29
CA ALA A 246 -3.48 37.94 -17.78
C ALA A 246 -3.48 38.71 -16.45
N ASP A 247 -2.47 38.48 -15.61
CA ASP A 247 -2.31 39.14 -14.30
C ASP A 247 -1.90 40.62 -14.41
N SER A 248 -1.31 41.04 -15.53
CA SER A 248 -0.77 42.40 -15.74
C SER A 248 -1.77 43.51 -16.12
N GLY A 249 -3.08 43.25 -16.12
CA GLY A 249 -4.12 44.29 -16.17
C GLY A 249 -4.00 45.32 -17.31
N SER A 250 -4.31 44.94 -18.55
CA SER A 250 -4.73 45.90 -19.58
C SER A 250 -6.21 45.68 -19.90
N MET A 251 -7.06 46.43 -19.21
CA MET A 251 -8.46 46.63 -19.56
C MET A 251 -8.53 47.55 -20.78
N GLU A 252 -8.16 47.05 -21.96
CA GLU A 252 -8.53 47.66 -23.24
C GLU A 252 -9.50 46.72 -23.97
N MET A 253 -10.71 47.23 -24.13
CA MET A 253 -11.81 46.60 -24.86
C MET A 253 -11.47 46.63 -26.36
N GLY A 254 -11.20 45.48 -26.97
CA GLY A 254 -11.21 45.32 -28.43
C GLY A 254 -10.08 44.48 -29.02
N LYS A 255 -10.40 43.25 -29.40
CA LYS A 255 -9.72 42.43 -30.44
C LYS A 255 -8.17 42.41 -30.39
N ARG A 256 -7.59 41.58 -29.53
CA ARG A 256 -6.36 40.85 -29.90
C ARG A 256 -6.63 39.35 -29.82
N LYS A 257 -6.62 38.71 -30.99
CA LYS A 257 -6.85 37.28 -31.20
C LYS A 257 -5.96 36.47 -30.26
N SER A 258 -6.53 35.48 -29.58
CA SER A 258 -5.88 34.44 -28.77
C SER A 258 -4.93 33.50 -29.55
N GLY A 259 -4.51 33.87 -30.77
CA GLY A 259 -3.78 33.00 -31.70
C GLY A 259 -2.25 33.12 -31.70
N GLY A 260 -1.64 33.82 -30.74
CA GLY A 260 -0.20 34.13 -30.77
C GLY A 260 0.71 33.24 -29.93
N THR A 261 0.20 32.62 -28.86
CA THR A 261 1.07 31.90 -27.89
C THR A 261 1.37 30.46 -28.32
N ASP A 262 0.44 29.79 -29.02
CA ASP A 262 0.63 28.40 -29.46
C ASP A 262 1.61 28.25 -30.63
N SER A 263 1.83 29.31 -31.42
CA SER A 263 2.74 29.32 -32.59
C SER A 263 4.10 29.99 -32.35
N MET A 264 4.32 30.59 -31.18
CA MET A 264 5.56 31.33 -30.85
C MET A 264 6.78 30.39 -30.74
N ASP A 265 7.98 30.81 -31.13
CA ASP A 265 9.19 30.01 -30.87
C ASP A 265 9.40 29.82 -29.35
N ILE A 266 9.71 28.60 -28.92
CA ILE A 266 9.98 28.27 -27.52
C ILE A 266 11.11 29.11 -26.92
N ARG A 267 12.13 29.48 -27.71
CA ARG A 267 13.21 30.35 -27.25
C ARG A 267 12.69 31.72 -26.84
N LYS A 268 11.74 32.25 -27.61
CA LYS A 268 11.09 33.54 -27.31
C LYS A 268 10.20 33.45 -26.08
N VAL A 269 9.44 32.35 -25.92
CA VAL A 269 8.66 32.09 -24.70
C VAL A 269 9.55 32.09 -23.46
N LYS A 270 10.69 31.39 -23.50
CA LYS A 270 11.65 31.37 -22.38
C LYS A 270 12.23 32.75 -22.08
N THR A 271 12.58 33.53 -23.11
CA THR A 271 13.11 34.89 -22.91
C THR A 271 12.08 35.83 -22.28
N GLU A 272 10.83 35.82 -22.75
CA GLU A 272 9.79 36.66 -22.15
C GLU A 272 9.48 36.25 -20.69
N LEU A 273 9.47 34.95 -20.39
CA LEU A 273 9.31 34.48 -19.01
C LEU A 273 10.45 34.95 -18.10
N ARG A 274 11.70 34.90 -18.59
CA ARG A 274 12.85 35.43 -17.85
C ARG A 274 12.71 36.93 -17.58
N GLU A 275 12.21 37.72 -18.53
CA GLU A 275 11.95 39.16 -18.29
C GLU A 275 10.87 39.39 -17.23
N VAL A 276 9.81 38.59 -17.23
CA VAL A 276 8.74 38.65 -16.22
C VAL A 276 9.30 38.33 -14.82
N PHE A 277 10.09 37.26 -14.71
CA PHE A 277 10.63 36.80 -13.43
C PHE A 277 11.86 37.57 -12.96
N GLY A 278 12.63 38.15 -13.87
CA GLY A 278 13.85 38.90 -13.57
C GLY A 278 13.61 40.26 -12.92
N THR A 279 12.44 40.86 -13.12
CA THR A 279 12.14 42.24 -12.72
C THR A 279 11.32 42.36 -11.44
N LYS A 280 10.63 41.30 -11.03
CA LYS A 280 9.63 41.32 -9.95
C LYS A 280 9.81 40.13 -9.02
N LYS A 281 9.60 40.33 -7.73
CA LYS A 281 9.52 39.25 -6.75
C LYS A 281 8.30 38.38 -7.05
N TYR A 282 8.50 37.10 -7.33
CA TYR A 282 7.45 36.18 -7.78
C TYR A 282 7.25 34.98 -6.83
N LEU A 283 6.03 34.47 -6.81
CA LEU A 283 5.64 33.19 -6.21
C LEU A 283 5.01 32.31 -7.29
N VAL A 284 5.65 31.20 -7.63
CA VAL A 284 5.13 30.23 -8.60
C VAL A 284 4.81 28.93 -7.89
N VAL A 285 3.56 28.48 -7.98
CA VAL A 285 3.14 27.16 -7.49
C VAL A 285 3.11 26.20 -8.67
N LEU A 286 3.87 25.12 -8.58
CA LEU A 286 3.84 23.98 -9.49
C LEU A 286 3.16 22.81 -8.78
N ASP A 287 1.88 22.61 -9.07
CA ASP A 287 1.01 21.70 -8.35
C ASP A 287 0.92 20.33 -9.03
N ASP A 288 1.04 19.26 -8.23
CA ASP A 288 0.99 17.83 -8.58
C ASP A 288 2.09 17.37 -9.57
N ILE A 289 3.37 17.66 -9.29
CA ILE A 289 4.49 17.15 -10.12
C ILE A 289 4.73 15.65 -9.88
N TRP A 290 4.78 14.88 -10.97
CA TRP A 290 4.98 13.40 -10.95
C TRP A 290 6.39 12.95 -11.35
N ASN A 291 7.20 13.83 -11.94
CA ASN A 291 8.54 13.51 -12.47
C ASN A 291 9.48 14.71 -12.26
N PRO A 292 10.67 14.53 -11.64
CA PRO A 292 11.60 15.64 -11.38
C PRO A 292 12.09 16.34 -12.65
N GLN A 293 12.15 15.62 -13.78
CA GLN A 293 12.59 16.16 -15.07
C GLN A 293 11.74 17.34 -15.57
N VAL A 294 10.47 17.42 -15.14
CA VAL A 294 9.58 18.54 -15.51
C VAL A 294 10.12 19.86 -14.99
N TYR A 295 10.43 19.91 -13.69
CA TYR A 295 10.96 21.12 -13.07
C TYR A 295 12.39 21.40 -13.55
N GLU A 296 13.24 20.37 -13.66
CA GLU A 296 14.62 20.54 -14.16
C GLU A 296 14.65 21.18 -15.56
N SER A 297 13.70 20.81 -16.43
CA SER A 297 13.57 21.37 -17.77
C SER A 297 12.98 22.78 -17.84
N MET A 298 12.25 23.20 -16.79
CA MET A 298 11.69 24.55 -16.64
C MET A 298 12.58 25.47 -15.81
N ARG A 299 13.55 24.93 -15.06
CA ARG A 299 14.37 25.67 -14.11
C ARG A 299 15.06 26.88 -14.72
N ASP A 300 15.42 26.81 -16.00
CA ASP A 300 16.13 27.87 -16.72
C ASP A 300 15.31 29.14 -17.01
N VAL A 301 13.99 29.12 -16.78
CA VAL A 301 13.16 30.33 -16.83
C VAL A 301 13.04 31.03 -15.47
N PHE A 302 13.35 30.34 -14.37
CA PHE A 302 13.28 30.87 -13.02
C PHE A 302 14.65 31.41 -12.60
N GLU A 303 14.96 32.63 -13.03
CA GLU A 303 16.22 33.29 -12.64
C GLU A 303 16.22 33.67 -11.15
N ASP A 304 17.39 33.51 -10.52
CA ASP A 304 17.63 33.98 -9.16
C ASP A 304 18.12 35.43 -9.18
N SER A 305 17.16 36.36 -9.24
CA SER A 305 17.43 37.81 -9.24
C SER A 305 17.71 38.38 -7.85
N LYS A 306 18.00 37.52 -6.86
CA LYS A 306 18.27 37.91 -5.46
C LYS A 306 17.18 38.83 -4.88
N ASN A 307 15.92 38.56 -5.23
CA ASN A 307 14.76 39.36 -4.83
C ASN A 307 13.81 38.61 -3.87
N GLY A 308 14.23 37.44 -3.36
CA GLY A 308 13.46 36.59 -2.44
C GLY A 308 12.29 35.85 -3.11
N SER A 309 12.36 35.63 -4.42
CA SER A 309 11.34 34.86 -5.15
C SER A 309 11.27 33.42 -4.69
N CYS A 310 10.09 32.80 -4.87
CA CYS A 310 9.80 31.49 -4.32
C CYS A 310 9.09 30.61 -5.35
N ILE A 311 9.45 29.33 -5.36
CA ILE A 311 8.76 28.28 -6.10
C ILE A 311 8.27 27.26 -5.09
N VAL A 312 6.98 26.93 -5.14
CA VAL A 312 6.38 25.90 -4.30
C VAL A 312 5.98 24.72 -5.18
N ILE A 313 6.49 23.54 -4.89
CA ILE A 313 6.18 22.30 -5.59
C ILE A 313 5.29 21.44 -4.69
N THR A 314 4.14 21.00 -5.20
CA THR A 314 3.36 19.95 -4.52
C THR A 314 3.55 18.61 -5.26
N THR A 315 3.74 17.52 -4.51
CA THR A 315 3.99 16.21 -5.12
C THR A 315 3.57 15.04 -4.22
N ARG A 316 3.40 13.86 -4.80
CA ARG A 316 3.19 12.60 -4.08
C ARG A 316 4.47 11.78 -3.92
N LYS A 317 5.56 12.16 -4.61
CA LYS A 317 6.79 11.39 -4.67
C LYS A 317 7.93 12.11 -3.96
N GLU A 318 8.69 11.37 -3.16
CA GLU A 318 9.80 11.94 -2.38
C GLU A 318 10.99 12.38 -3.24
N ASP A 319 11.24 11.72 -4.38
CA ASP A 319 12.28 12.10 -5.34
C ASP A 319 12.02 13.49 -5.96
N VAL A 320 10.76 13.81 -6.26
CA VAL A 320 10.34 15.15 -6.69
C VAL A 320 10.45 16.15 -5.53
N ALA A 321 10.10 15.74 -4.31
CA ALA A 321 10.22 16.61 -3.13
C ALA A 321 11.69 16.99 -2.85
N ALA A 322 12.63 16.11 -3.21
CA ALA A 322 14.07 16.31 -3.07
C ALA A 322 14.65 17.39 -4.00
N LEU A 323 13.87 17.93 -4.94
CA LEU A 323 14.25 19.13 -5.72
C LEU A 323 14.38 20.37 -4.83
N ALA A 324 13.70 20.39 -3.68
CA ALA A 324 13.91 21.38 -2.63
C ALA A 324 15.00 20.92 -1.65
N SER A 325 15.76 21.84 -1.08
CA SER A 325 16.72 21.51 -0.01
C SER A 325 15.99 20.92 1.20
N LYS A 326 16.62 20.00 1.96
CA LYS A 326 15.99 19.33 3.12
C LYS A 326 15.29 20.27 4.11
N HIS A 327 15.79 21.49 4.30
CA HIS A 327 15.21 22.50 5.19
C HIS A 327 13.87 23.09 4.70
N TYR A 328 13.54 22.94 3.41
CA TYR A 328 12.34 23.44 2.75
C TYR A 328 11.43 22.32 2.23
N GLN A 329 11.55 21.11 2.79
CA GLN A 329 10.67 19.98 2.48
C GLN A 329 9.65 19.84 3.61
N LEU A 330 8.37 19.94 3.27
CA LEU A 330 7.25 19.71 4.18
C LEU A 330 6.55 18.41 3.81
N LYS A 331 6.75 17.37 4.62
CA LYS A 331 6.02 16.11 4.50
C LYS A 331 4.75 16.17 5.33
N LEU A 332 3.59 16.07 4.68
CA LEU A 332 2.29 16.05 5.34
C LEU A 332 1.99 14.66 5.88
N SER A 333 1.49 14.62 7.11
CA SER A 333 0.93 13.44 7.76
C SER A 333 -0.61 13.48 7.74
N PRO A 334 -1.29 12.33 7.84
CA PRO A 334 -2.73 12.30 8.06
C PRO A 334 -3.11 13.11 9.31
N LEU A 335 -4.35 13.60 9.34
CA LEU A 335 -4.90 14.32 10.49
C LEU A 335 -4.91 13.41 11.73
N GLY A 336 -4.57 13.98 12.89
CA GLY A 336 -4.81 13.33 14.16
C GLY A 336 -6.30 13.07 14.37
N LEU A 337 -6.67 12.10 15.21
CA LEU A 337 -8.07 11.71 15.39
C LEU A 337 -8.97 12.89 15.80
N LYS A 338 -8.44 13.81 16.61
CA LYS A 338 -9.11 15.06 17.02
C LYS A 338 -9.52 15.90 15.81
N ASP A 339 -8.57 16.23 14.94
CA ASP A 339 -8.79 17.05 13.75
C ASP A 339 -9.65 16.29 12.72
N ALA A 340 -9.46 14.98 12.61
CA ALA A 340 -10.26 14.12 11.74
C ALA A 340 -11.74 14.10 12.18
N LEU A 341 -12.00 13.97 13.48
CA LEU A 341 -13.34 14.05 14.07
C LEU A 341 -13.95 15.44 13.87
N CYS A 342 -13.13 16.48 13.98
CA CYS A 342 -13.53 17.85 13.70
C CYS A 342 -14.03 18.03 12.28
N LEU A 343 -13.20 17.64 11.31
CA LEU A 343 -13.55 17.75 9.92
C LEU A 343 -14.80 16.90 9.57
N LEU A 344 -14.91 15.69 10.14
CA LEU A 344 -16.07 14.82 9.93
C LEU A 344 -17.35 15.47 10.46
N CYS A 345 -17.36 15.93 11.71
CA CYS A 345 -18.55 16.49 12.34
C CYS A 345 -19.00 17.78 11.64
N THR A 346 -18.05 18.64 11.25
CA THR A 346 -18.34 19.87 10.51
C THR A 346 -19.02 19.59 9.17
N LYS A 347 -18.61 18.53 8.45
CA LYS A 347 -19.23 18.18 7.16
C LYS A 347 -20.49 17.33 7.29
N ALA A 348 -20.61 16.49 8.32
CA ALA A 348 -21.77 15.63 8.56
C ALA A 348 -22.95 16.38 9.20
N PHE A 349 -22.69 17.42 10.00
CA PHE A 349 -23.71 18.18 10.72
C PHE A 349 -23.64 19.69 10.43
N PRO A 350 -23.74 20.13 9.16
CA PRO A 350 -23.59 21.54 8.80
C PRO A 350 -24.73 22.44 9.30
N TYR A 351 -25.91 21.86 9.57
CA TYR A 351 -27.12 22.57 10.00
C TYR A 351 -27.51 22.29 11.47
N ASN A 352 -26.63 21.69 12.27
CA ASN A 352 -26.81 21.75 13.73
C ASN A 352 -26.37 23.15 14.18
N ASP A 353 -27.15 24.15 13.76
CA ASP A 353 -27.08 25.53 14.22
C ASP A 353 -27.11 25.51 15.75
N GLU A 354 -26.15 26.20 16.36
CA GLU A 354 -26.12 27.04 17.57
C GLU A 354 -27.18 26.91 18.70
N SER A 355 -28.12 25.99 18.63
CA SER A 355 -29.40 26.05 19.33
C SER A 355 -29.47 25.20 20.60
N ASP A 356 -28.54 24.28 20.87
CA ASP A 356 -28.67 23.33 21.99
C ASP A 356 -27.36 22.94 22.73
N GLY A 357 -26.52 23.91 23.11
CA GLY A 357 -25.53 23.64 24.14
C GLY A 357 -24.58 24.80 24.47
N PRO A 358 -23.29 24.77 24.06
CA PRO A 358 -22.26 25.66 24.60
C PRO A 358 -22.46 27.16 24.31
N SER A 359 -22.92 27.52 23.11
CA SER A 359 -23.18 28.93 22.75
C SER A 359 -24.32 29.52 23.56
N LYS A 360 -25.37 28.72 23.82
CA LYS A 360 -26.53 29.09 24.64
C LYS A 360 -26.18 29.16 26.13
N VAL A 361 -25.27 28.30 26.59
CA VAL A 361 -24.64 28.40 27.92
C VAL A 361 -23.91 29.75 28.05
N LEU A 362 -23.16 30.17 27.02
CA LEU A 362 -22.48 31.47 27.03
C LEU A 362 -23.45 32.66 27.01
N GLU A 363 -24.51 32.59 26.21
CA GLU A 363 -25.55 33.63 26.14
C GLU A 363 -26.29 33.77 27.49
N LEU A 364 -26.80 32.67 28.05
CA LEU A 364 -27.48 32.66 29.35
C LEU A 364 -26.55 33.07 30.50
N ALA A 365 -25.28 32.67 30.45
CA ALA A 365 -24.29 33.11 31.42
C ALA A 365 -24.06 34.63 31.32
N THR A 366 -24.01 35.18 30.10
CA THR A 366 -23.87 36.62 29.85
C THR A 366 -25.09 37.40 30.37
N ASP A 367 -26.30 36.93 30.08
CA ASP A 367 -27.54 37.52 30.58
C ASP A 367 -27.62 37.48 32.12
N THR A 368 -27.21 36.36 32.72
CA THR A 368 -27.19 36.21 34.18
C THR A 368 -26.15 37.14 34.82
N ALA A 369 -24.95 37.22 34.24
CA ALA A 369 -23.90 38.13 34.69
C ALA A 369 -24.34 39.60 34.63
N ASN A 370 -25.03 39.99 33.54
CA ASN A 370 -25.58 41.34 33.37
C ASN A 370 -26.68 41.66 34.38
N LYS A 371 -27.56 40.71 34.72
CA LYS A 371 -28.62 40.90 35.72
C LYS A 371 -28.09 41.02 37.15
N CYS A 372 -26.95 40.40 37.46
CA CYS A 372 -26.41 40.35 38.82
C CYS A 372 -25.63 41.61 39.27
N ASN A 373 -25.37 42.59 38.38
CA ASN A 373 -24.76 43.91 38.68
C ASN A 373 -23.60 43.87 39.72
N GLY A 374 -22.78 42.82 39.71
CA GLY A 374 -21.61 42.69 40.59
C GLY A 374 -21.86 42.38 42.07
N SER A 375 -23.09 42.05 42.50
CA SER A 375 -23.46 41.98 43.92
C SER A 375 -23.47 40.58 44.55
N SER A 376 -23.74 39.52 43.77
CA SER A 376 -23.56 38.06 44.04
C SER A 376 -24.53 37.28 43.15
N LEU A 377 -24.15 36.07 42.69
CA LEU A 377 -25.04 35.15 41.97
C LEU A 377 -25.97 34.46 42.98
N VAL A 378 -27.18 34.99 43.17
CA VAL A 378 -28.20 34.33 44.00
C VAL A 378 -28.96 33.32 43.12
N ASN A 379 -28.50 32.07 43.18
CA ASN A 379 -28.98 30.89 42.44
C ASN A 379 -28.78 30.94 40.92
N CYS A 380 -27.94 30.02 40.44
CA CYS A 380 -27.76 29.76 39.00
C CYS A 380 -29.11 29.33 38.38
N PRO A 381 -29.53 29.89 37.24
CA PRO A 381 -30.80 29.52 36.61
C PRO A 381 -30.85 28.01 36.33
N ALA A 382 -31.98 27.38 36.64
CA ALA A 382 -32.18 25.94 36.39
C ALA A 382 -31.92 25.57 34.92
N GLU A 383 -32.26 26.47 33.99
CA GLU A 383 -32.00 26.35 32.55
C GLU A 383 -30.49 26.30 32.22
N LEU A 384 -29.67 27.12 32.87
CA LEU A 384 -28.21 27.14 32.68
C LEU A 384 -27.59 25.84 33.21
N HIS A 385 -28.07 25.33 34.35
CA HIS A 385 -27.65 24.05 34.89
C HIS A 385 -28.06 22.89 33.98
N GLU A 386 -29.29 22.85 33.47
CA GLU A 386 -29.77 21.80 32.58
C GLU A 386 -28.95 21.74 31.28
N LEU A 387 -28.66 22.90 30.68
CA LEU A 387 -27.79 23.02 29.52
C LEU A 387 -26.35 22.58 29.81
N ALA A 388 -25.78 23.00 30.94
CA ALA A 388 -24.43 22.60 31.36
C ALA A 388 -24.34 21.08 31.56
N THR A 389 -25.36 20.46 32.17
CA THR A 389 -25.45 19.00 32.34
C THR A 389 -25.59 18.29 30.98
N GLY A 390 -26.38 18.84 30.05
CA GLY A 390 -26.52 18.31 28.69
C GLY A 390 -25.20 18.37 27.90
N VAL A 391 -24.45 19.46 28.03
CA VAL A 391 -23.11 19.63 27.45
C VAL A 391 -22.12 18.67 28.10
N ALA A 392 -22.14 18.52 29.43
CA ALA A 392 -21.29 17.58 30.16
C ALA A 392 -21.54 16.13 29.70
N LYS A 393 -22.79 15.70 29.54
CA LYS A 393 -23.13 14.37 29.00
C LYS A 393 -22.58 14.13 27.58
N LYS A 394 -22.59 15.16 26.73
CA LYS A 394 -21.97 15.07 25.38
C LYS A 394 -20.44 14.91 25.46
N PHE A 395 -19.80 15.44 26.51
CA PHE A 395 -18.37 15.20 26.77
C PHE A 395 -18.12 13.83 27.42
N GLU A 396 -18.99 13.37 28.32
CA GLU A 396 -18.88 12.05 28.98
C GLU A 396 -18.91 10.89 27.98
N ALA A 397 -19.74 10.99 26.94
CA ALA A 397 -19.81 9.98 25.89
C ALA A 397 -18.48 9.78 25.11
N LEU A 398 -17.54 10.74 25.17
CA LEU A 398 -16.18 10.61 24.63
C LEU A 398 -15.22 9.83 25.55
N LEU A 399 -15.56 9.66 26.83
CA LEU A 399 -14.72 8.95 27.82
C LEU A 399 -14.85 7.42 27.72
N LEU A 400 -15.76 6.90 26.88
CA LEU A 400 -15.95 5.46 26.65
C LEU A 400 -14.81 4.87 25.79
N GLU A 401 -13.76 4.35 26.44
CA GLU A 401 -12.68 3.42 26.03
C GLU A 401 -12.00 3.53 24.64
N GLN A 402 -12.45 4.39 23.73
CA GLN A 402 -12.04 4.39 22.32
C GLN A 402 -11.37 5.71 21.88
N CYS A 403 -11.23 6.71 22.76
CA CYS A 403 -10.59 7.99 22.40
C CYS A 403 -9.12 8.07 22.88
N PRO A 404 -8.21 8.74 22.12
CA PRO A 404 -6.86 9.11 22.54
C PRO A 404 -6.85 9.89 23.87
N ALA A 405 -5.78 9.74 24.65
CA ALA A 405 -5.62 10.37 25.96
C ALA A 405 -5.82 11.89 25.94
N GLU A 406 -5.35 12.59 24.89
CA GLU A 406 -5.53 14.04 24.74
C GLU A 406 -7.01 14.45 24.70
N LEU A 407 -7.85 13.68 23.99
CA LEU A 407 -9.29 13.95 23.90
C LEU A 407 -10.00 13.60 25.22
N GLN A 408 -9.55 12.56 25.92
CA GLN A 408 -10.07 12.21 27.24
C GLN A 408 -9.75 13.28 28.28
N GLU A 409 -8.54 13.84 28.24
CA GLU A 409 -8.11 14.93 29.13
C GLU A 409 -8.92 16.20 28.87
N LEU A 410 -9.05 16.60 27.60
CA LEU A 410 -9.87 17.75 27.19
C LEU A 410 -11.34 17.58 27.60
N ALA A 411 -11.92 16.38 27.42
CA ALA A 411 -13.30 16.09 27.83
C ALA A 411 -13.45 16.14 29.35
N THR A 412 -12.54 15.53 30.10
CA THR A 412 -12.54 15.53 31.58
C THR A 412 -12.44 16.95 32.13
N ASP A 413 -11.57 17.77 31.56
CA ASP A 413 -11.44 19.17 31.96
C ASP A 413 -12.69 19.98 31.60
N ALA A 414 -13.30 19.75 30.43
CA ALA A 414 -14.55 20.40 30.05
C ALA A 414 -15.73 20.01 30.97
N ILE A 415 -15.84 18.75 31.37
CA ILE A 415 -16.85 18.27 32.33
C ILE A 415 -16.69 18.97 33.67
N ARG A 416 -15.47 19.01 34.21
CA ARG A 416 -15.15 19.70 35.47
C ARG A 416 -15.55 21.19 35.44
N LYS A 417 -15.36 21.84 34.29
CA LYS A 417 -15.77 23.25 34.09
C LYS A 417 -17.29 23.41 34.02
N CYS A 418 -18.00 22.46 33.40
CA CYS A 418 -19.47 22.44 33.39
C CYS A 418 -20.05 22.28 34.81
N GLU A 419 -19.46 21.42 35.64
CA GLU A 419 -19.81 21.29 37.06
C GLU A 419 -19.56 22.60 37.84
N GLY A 420 -18.45 23.26 37.54
CA GLY A 420 -18.04 24.53 38.14
C GLY A 420 -19.00 25.70 37.87
N LEU A 421 -19.77 25.69 36.77
CA LEU A 421 -20.76 26.74 36.47
C LEU A 421 -21.83 26.89 37.56
N SER A 422 -22.21 25.78 38.20
CA SER A 422 -23.20 25.79 39.29
C SER A 422 -22.66 26.37 40.61
N MET A 423 -21.33 26.46 40.74
CA MET A 423 -20.61 26.83 41.95
C MET A 423 -19.93 28.20 41.86
N ALA A 424 -20.06 28.90 40.71
CA ALA A 424 -19.45 30.20 40.47
C ALA A 424 -19.94 31.24 41.48
N LYS A 425 -19.00 31.97 42.11
CA LYS A 425 -19.30 32.92 43.19
C LYS A 425 -19.39 34.36 42.71
N SER A 426 -18.86 34.66 41.52
CA SER A 426 -18.89 35.99 40.91
C SER A 426 -19.29 35.95 39.44
N SER A 427 -19.76 37.09 38.92
CA SER A 427 -20.10 37.25 37.50
C SER A 427 -18.88 37.09 36.57
N SER A 428 -17.68 37.49 37.03
CA SER A 428 -16.44 37.33 36.26
C SER A 428 -16.05 35.86 36.13
N GLU A 429 -16.16 35.08 37.22
CA GLU A 429 -15.85 33.65 37.24
C GLU A 429 -16.83 32.85 36.36
N LEU A 430 -18.12 33.19 36.40
CA LEU A 430 -19.16 32.59 35.55
C LEU A 430 -18.88 32.82 34.06
N LEU A 431 -18.55 34.06 33.67
CA LEU A 431 -18.22 34.42 32.28
C LEU A 431 -16.92 33.77 31.81
N GLU A 432 -15.92 33.65 32.68
CA GLU A 432 -14.66 32.96 32.35
C GLU A 432 -14.90 31.47 32.08
N LEU A 433 -15.64 30.79 32.96
CA LEU A 433 -16.02 29.39 32.79
C LEU A 433 -16.85 29.17 31.53
N ALA A 434 -17.85 30.01 31.27
CA ALA A 434 -18.70 29.90 30.08
C ALA A 434 -17.90 30.11 28.78
N ASN A 435 -16.97 31.08 28.76
CA ASN A 435 -16.07 31.30 27.62
C ASN A 435 -15.10 30.13 27.41
N ASP A 436 -14.58 29.55 28.50
CA ASP A 436 -13.70 28.38 28.44
C ASP A 436 -14.46 27.15 27.90
N ILE A 437 -15.69 26.92 28.36
CA ILE A 437 -16.58 25.86 27.84
C ILE A 437 -16.86 26.08 26.35
N ALA A 438 -17.18 27.31 25.93
CA ALA A 438 -17.42 27.65 24.53
C ALA A 438 -16.16 27.37 23.67
N LYS A 439 -14.98 27.82 24.10
CA LYS A 439 -13.71 27.55 23.41
C LYS A 439 -13.41 26.05 23.30
N LYS A 440 -13.56 25.30 24.39
CA LYS A 440 -13.34 23.85 24.41
C LYS A 440 -14.34 23.10 23.54
N SER A 441 -15.58 23.56 23.45
CA SER A 441 -16.59 22.98 22.56
C SER A 441 -16.26 23.14 21.07
N VAL A 442 -15.62 24.26 20.70
CA VAL A 442 -15.09 24.46 19.35
C VAL A 442 -13.91 23.53 19.07
N ALA A 443 -13.07 23.28 20.07
CA ALA A 443 -11.96 22.33 19.99
C ALA A 443 -12.40 20.84 20.00
N LEU A 444 -13.62 20.55 20.47
CA LEU A 444 -14.25 19.23 20.53
C LEU A 444 -15.60 19.20 19.79
N PRO A 445 -15.58 19.24 18.45
CA PRO A 445 -16.78 19.28 17.60
C PRO A 445 -17.69 18.04 17.69
N VAL A 446 -17.29 16.99 18.41
CA VAL A 446 -18.20 15.89 18.78
C VAL A 446 -19.41 16.40 19.58
N VAL A 447 -19.32 17.58 20.22
CA VAL A 447 -20.48 18.26 20.84
C VAL A 447 -21.57 18.64 19.83
N LYS A 448 -21.20 18.85 18.55
CA LYS A 448 -22.15 19.07 17.44
C LYS A 448 -22.79 17.77 16.94
N CYS A 449 -22.21 16.62 17.30
CA CYS A 449 -22.71 15.30 16.96
C CYS A 449 -23.76 14.83 17.99
N PRO A 450 -24.92 14.32 17.55
CA PRO A 450 -25.91 13.72 18.46
C PRO A 450 -25.30 12.58 19.29
N LEU A 451 -25.67 12.50 20.58
CA LEU A 451 -25.07 11.59 21.57
C LEU A 451 -25.02 10.14 21.08
N GLU A 452 -26.09 9.67 20.44
CA GLU A 452 -26.23 8.31 19.90
C GLU A 452 -25.26 8.00 18.75
N MET A 453 -24.78 9.04 18.05
CA MET A 453 -23.92 8.91 16.86
C MET A 453 -22.44 9.09 17.16
N GLN A 454 -22.07 9.59 18.35
CA GLN A 454 -20.70 9.99 18.67
C GLN A 454 -19.72 8.82 18.57
N VAL A 455 -20.05 7.67 19.18
CA VAL A 455 -19.22 6.45 19.12
C VAL A 455 -19.00 6.02 17.67
N LEU A 456 -20.06 6.08 16.86
CA LEU A 456 -19.98 5.69 15.46
C LEU A 456 -19.18 6.70 14.62
N ALA A 457 -19.29 7.99 14.90
CA ALA A 457 -18.49 9.03 14.27
C ALA A 457 -16.99 8.86 14.58
N VAL A 458 -16.63 8.52 15.82
CA VAL A 458 -15.26 8.15 16.22
C VAL A 458 -14.77 6.98 15.39
N ASN A 459 -15.57 5.91 15.27
CA ASN A 459 -15.21 4.73 14.49
C ASN A 459 -15.08 5.02 13.00
N ILE A 460 -15.93 5.87 12.43
CA ILE A 460 -15.83 6.33 11.03
C ILE A 460 -14.54 7.13 10.83
N ALA A 461 -14.24 8.10 11.70
CA ALA A 461 -13.05 8.92 11.59
C ALA A 461 -11.75 8.09 11.69
N LYS A 462 -11.72 7.12 12.62
CA LYS A 462 -10.62 6.14 12.73
C LYS A 462 -10.44 5.37 11.43
N LYS A 463 -11.52 4.83 10.87
CA LYS A 463 -11.50 4.04 9.63
C LYS A 463 -11.13 4.87 8.39
N CYS A 464 -11.34 6.19 8.43
CA CYS A 464 -10.82 7.11 7.41
C CYS A 464 -9.31 7.38 7.55
N GLY A 465 -8.67 6.96 8.64
CA GLY A 465 -7.22 7.04 8.85
C GLY A 465 -6.64 8.46 8.83
N GLY A 466 -7.46 9.47 9.10
CA GLY A 466 -7.02 10.88 9.07
C GLY A 466 -6.87 11.48 7.67
N LEU A 467 -7.33 10.81 6.60
CA LEU A 467 -7.25 11.36 5.24
C LEU A 467 -8.36 12.39 5.00
N PRO A 468 -8.07 13.70 4.84
CA PRO A 468 -9.08 14.75 4.74
C PRO A 468 -10.09 14.51 3.63
N LEU A 469 -9.65 14.08 2.45
CA LEU A 469 -10.55 13.83 1.32
C LEU A 469 -11.58 12.73 1.63
N ALA A 470 -11.17 11.64 2.29
CA ALA A 470 -12.10 10.57 2.65
C ALA A 470 -13.08 11.02 3.73
N ILE A 471 -12.59 11.77 4.72
CA ILE A 471 -13.39 12.33 5.81
C ILE A 471 -14.46 13.28 5.26
N VAL A 472 -14.06 14.22 4.39
CA VAL A 472 -15.00 15.17 3.77
C VAL A 472 -16.02 14.43 2.92
N SER A 473 -15.60 13.45 2.11
CA SER A 473 -16.52 12.69 1.24
C SER A 473 -17.58 11.94 2.06
N ILE A 474 -17.17 11.28 3.14
CA ILE A 474 -18.10 10.56 4.03
C ILE A 474 -18.94 11.53 4.84
N GLY A 475 -18.37 12.62 5.36
CA GLY A 475 -19.13 13.65 6.06
C GLY A 475 -20.23 14.22 5.17
N SER A 476 -19.91 14.55 3.92
CA SER A 476 -20.89 14.99 2.92
C SER A 476 -21.92 13.92 2.57
N LEU A 477 -21.55 12.63 2.55
CA LEU A 477 -22.53 11.54 2.41
C LEU A 477 -23.51 11.55 3.59
N LEU A 478 -22.99 11.58 4.80
CA LEU A 478 -23.75 11.46 6.04
C LEU A 478 -24.72 12.63 6.23
N SER A 479 -24.35 13.84 5.83
CA SER A 479 -25.23 15.01 5.92
C SER A 479 -26.48 14.92 5.04
N THR A 480 -26.46 14.08 4.00
CA THR A 480 -27.63 13.83 3.14
C THR A 480 -28.52 12.69 3.63
N ARG A 481 -28.14 11.99 4.72
CA ARG A 481 -28.85 10.82 5.24
C ARG A 481 -29.68 11.18 6.48
N LYS A 482 -30.71 10.38 6.73
CA LYS A 482 -31.49 10.49 7.97
C LYS A 482 -30.59 10.17 9.16
N LEU A 483 -30.73 10.97 10.23
CA LEU A 483 -30.01 10.81 11.50
C LEU A 483 -30.58 9.61 12.30
N ILE A 484 -30.36 8.40 11.80
CA ILE A 484 -30.81 7.15 12.46
C ILE A 484 -29.66 6.14 12.52
N LEU A 485 -29.44 5.57 13.71
CA LEU A 485 -28.28 4.72 14.03
C LEU A 485 -28.10 3.54 13.06
N PRO A 486 -29.15 2.81 12.63
CA PRO A 486 -28.99 1.70 11.70
C PRO A 486 -28.46 2.12 10.32
N VAL A 487 -28.84 3.31 9.81
CA VAL A 487 -28.37 3.79 8.50
C VAL A 487 -26.90 4.19 8.57
N TRP A 488 -26.51 4.90 9.62
CA TRP A 488 -25.11 5.25 9.82
C TRP A 488 -24.25 4.00 10.04
N LYS A 489 -24.76 3.02 10.80
CA LYS A 489 -24.06 1.75 11.03
C LYS A 489 -23.88 0.99 9.72
N GLN A 490 -24.90 0.94 8.87
CA GLN A 490 -24.78 0.38 7.53
C GLN A 490 -23.70 1.08 6.70
N ILE A 491 -23.63 2.42 6.73
CA ILE A 491 -22.59 3.18 6.00
C ILE A 491 -21.20 2.89 6.56
N TYR A 492 -21.05 2.76 7.88
CA TYR A 492 -19.79 2.36 8.50
C TYR A 492 -19.37 0.93 8.11
N ASP A 493 -20.31 -0.01 8.10
CA ASP A 493 -20.09 -1.40 7.70
C ASP A 493 -19.72 -1.49 6.20
N GLN A 494 -20.29 -0.60 5.37
CA GLN A 494 -20.07 -0.53 3.91
C GLN A 494 -19.09 0.57 3.47
N LEU A 495 -18.39 1.20 4.42
CA LEU A 495 -17.59 2.41 4.18
C LEU A 495 -16.63 2.29 2.99
N PRO A 496 -15.92 1.16 2.81
CA PRO A 496 -15.04 0.99 1.66
C PRO A 496 -15.77 1.06 0.31
N SER A 497 -16.91 0.39 0.19
CA SER A 497 -17.73 0.39 -1.02
C SER A 497 -18.41 1.74 -1.26
N GLU A 498 -18.75 2.48 -0.21
CA GLU A 498 -19.28 3.84 -0.34
C GLU A 498 -18.20 4.82 -0.84
N LEU A 499 -16.96 4.73 -0.34
CA LEU A 499 -15.83 5.54 -0.82
C LEU A 499 -15.53 5.32 -2.31
N GLU A 500 -15.73 4.11 -2.82
CA GLU A 500 -15.53 3.77 -4.23
C GLU A 500 -16.51 4.49 -5.17
N LYS A 501 -17.74 4.76 -4.69
CA LYS A 501 -18.76 5.46 -5.50
C LYS A 501 -18.36 6.91 -5.79
N TYR A 502 -17.51 7.51 -4.96
CA TYR A 502 -17.01 8.86 -5.16
C TYR A 502 -15.87 8.87 -6.16
N ALA A 503 -16.17 9.34 -7.37
CA ALA A 503 -15.21 9.42 -8.48
C ALA A 503 -13.92 10.18 -8.11
N GLN A 504 -14.00 11.17 -7.21
CA GLN A 504 -12.84 11.95 -6.75
C GLN A 504 -11.92 11.15 -5.82
N VAL A 505 -12.48 10.42 -4.85
CA VAL A 505 -11.71 9.56 -3.92
C VAL A 505 -11.12 8.38 -4.67
N ARG A 506 -11.96 7.65 -5.42
CA ARG A 506 -11.53 6.55 -6.27
C ARG A 506 -10.49 7.03 -7.26
N GLY A 507 -10.72 8.17 -7.92
CA GLY A 507 -9.79 8.74 -8.88
C GLY A 507 -8.43 9.07 -8.27
N ILE A 508 -8.39 9.79 -7.15
CA ILE A 508 -7.13 10.21 -6.52
C ILE A 508 -6.31 9.02 -6.01
N LEU A 509 -6.94 7.99 -5.45
CA LEU A 509 -6.26 6.80 -4.94
C LEU A 509 -5.87 5.84 -6.08
N SER A 510 -6.77 5.59 -7.04
CA SER A 510 -6.50 4.76 -8.22
C SER A 510 -5.37 5.32 -9.06
N LEU A 511 -5.29 6.64 -9.23
CA LEU A 511 -4.21 7.29 -9.98
C LEU A 511 -2.82 6.94 -9.43
N SER A 512 -2.67 6.82 -8.11
CA SER A 512 -1.38 6.39 -7.52
C SER A 512 -1.08 4.92 -7.82
N TYR A 513 -2.07 4.03 -7.84
CA TYR A 513 -1.89 2.62 -8.17
C TYR A 513 -1.58 2.40 -9.66
N TYR A 514 -2.27 3.09 -10.56
CA TYR A 514 -2.07 2.94 -12.00
C TYR A 514 -0.78 3.61 -12.52
N ASP A 515 -0.19 4.54 -11.77
CA ASP A 515 1.17 5.05 -12.03
C ASP A 515 2.27 4.06 -11.58
N LEU A 516 1.93 3.00 -10.84
CA LEU A 516 2.93 2.00 -10.45
C LEU A 516 3.42 1.22 -11.68
N PRO A 517 4.75 0.99 -11.79
CA PRO A 517 5.33 0.00 -12.67
C PRO A 517 4.62 -1.36 -12.52
N GLY A 518 4.56 -2.13 -13.61
CA GLY A 518 3.86 -3.42 -13.62
C GLY A 518 4.40 -4.37 -12.55
N GLU A 519 5.71 -4.37 -12.30
CA GLU A 519 6.36 -5.21 -11.30
C GLU A 519 5.94 -4.86 -9.85
N LEU A 520 5.56 -3.60 -9.58
CA LEU A 520 5.17 -3.12 -8.26
C LEU A 520 3.68 -3.30 -7.94
N ARG A 521 2.82 -3.47 -8.94
CA ARG A 521 1.38 -3.61 -8.72
C ARG A 521 1.04 -4.88 -7.97
N ASN A 522 1.57 -6.03 -8.41
CA ASN A 522 1.46 -7.29 -7.66
C ASN A 522 1.99 -7.16 -6.24
N CYS A 523 3.15 -6.50 -6.05
CA CYS A 523 3.73 -6.26 -4.72
C CYS A 523 2.78 -5.47 -3.82
N PHE A 524 2.20 -4.39 -4.34
CA PHE A 524 1.19 -3.57 -3.66
C PHE A 524 -0.10 -4.36 -3.34
N LEU A 525 -0.67 -5.07 -4.32
CA LEU A 525 -1.86 -5.91 -4.10
C LEU A 525 -1.59 -7.00 -3.05
N TYR A 526 -0.39 -7.58 -3.05
CA TYR A 526 0.00 -8.60 -2.09
C TYR A 526 0.01 -8.10 -0.64
N CYS A 527 0.40 -6.84 -0.41
CA CYS A 527 0.32 -6.24 0.93
C CYS A 527 -1.11 -6.22 1.47
N SER A 528 -2.13 -6.10 0.62
CA SER A 528 -3.54 -6.09 1.04
C SER A 528 -4.04 -7.46 1.53
N MET A 529 -3.29 -8.53 1.24
CA MET A 529 -3.59 -9.87 1.74
C MET A 529 -3.37 -10.01 3.24
N PHE A 530 -2.61 -9.13 3.87
CA PHE A 530 -2.45 -9.12 5.32
C PHE A 530 -3.66 -8.45 6.01
N PRO A 531 -3.90 -8.73 7.30
CA PRO A 531 -4.96 -8.07 8.07
C PRO A 531 -4.85 -6.54 8.06
N GLU A 532 -5.98 -5.89 8.35
CA GLU A 532 -6.00 -4.46 8.66
C GLU A 532 -5.05 -4.15 9.83
N ASP A 533 -4.36 -3.01 9.76
CA ASP A 533 -3.31 -2.58 10.72
C ASP A 533 -2.12 -3.54 10.92
N TYR A 534 -1.95 -4.57 10.08
CA TYR A 534 -0.84 -5.50 10.23
C TYR A 534 0.52 -4.81 10.04
N LEU A 535 1.40 -4.95 11.03
CA LEU A 535 2.79 -4.49 10.97
C LEU A 535 3.60 -5.46 10.13
N LEU A 536 3.96 -5.04 8.92
CA LEU A 536 4.72 -5.84 7.95
C LEU A 536 6.22 -5.71 8.24
N PRO A 537 6.91 -6.81 8.62
CA PRO A 537 8.35 -6.79 8.75
C PRO A 537 9.01 -6.74 7.37
N ARG A 538 10.02 -5.87 7.20
CA ARG A 538 10.79 -5.68 5.95
C ARG A 538 11.24 -7.00 5.32
N GLU A 539 12.04 -7.76 6.07
CA GLU A 539 12.65 -8.98 5.52
C GLU A 539 11.62 -10.04 5.15
N LYS A 540 10.52 -10.12 5.91
CA LYS A 540 9.45 -11.08 5.65
C LYS A 540 8.78 -10.77 4.32
N LEU A 541 8.40 -9.52 4.09
CA LEU A 541 7.71 -9.14 2.86
C LEU A 541 8.60 -9.31 1.63
N VAL A 542 9.88 -8.94 1.73
CA VAL A 542 10.89 -9.17 0.67
C VAL A 542 10.97 -10.65 0.30
N ARG A 543 11.12 -11.54 1.30
CA ARG A 543 11.18 -12.99 1.07
C ARG A 543 9.91 -13.52 0.41
N LEU A 544 8.74 -13.02 0.81
CA LEU A 544 7.46 -13.41 0.22
C LEU A 544 7.33 -12.95 -1.25
N TRP A 545 7.69 -11.71 -1.58
CA TRP A 545 7.64 -11.24 -2.98
C TRP A 545 8.61 -11.99 -3.90
N ILE A 546 9.78 -12.37 -3.39
CA ILE A 546 10.73 -13.23 -4.10
C ILE A 546 10.12 -14.62 -4.32
N ALA A 547 9.52 -15.21 -3.29
CA ALA A 547 8.88 -16.51 -3.37
C ALA A 547 7.70 -16.53 -4.36
N GLU A 548 6.85 -15.50 -4.34
CA GLU A 548 5.77 -15.32 -5.34
C GLU A 548 6.29 -15.17 -6.77
N GLY A 549 7.56 -14.79 -6.94
CA GLY A 549 8.18 -14.54 -8.24
C GLY A 549 7.82 -13.18 -8.82
N PHE A 550 7.43 -12.20 -7.99
CA PHE A 550 7.20 -10.82 -8.44
C PHE A 550 8.50 -10.10 -8.77
N VAL A 551 9.61 -10.59 -8.24
CA VAL A 551 10.94 -10.01 -8.39
C VAL A 551 11.70 -10.74 -9.49
N VAL A 552 12.09 -9.99 -10.54
CA VAL A 552 12.85 -10.52 -11.68
C VAL A 552 14.29 -10.05 -11.60
N LYS A 553 15.24 -10.98 -11.70
CA LYS A 553 16.68 -10.67 -11.68
C LYS A 553 17.06 -9.74 -12.84
N LYS A 554 17.73 -8.63 -12.55
CA LYS A 554 18.23 -7.64 -13.52
C LYS A 554 19.73 -7.47 -13.34
N GLY A 555 20.51 -7.79 -14.38
CA GLY A 555 21.97 -7.70 -14.33
C GLY A 555 22.58 -8.56 -13.21
N ASN A 556 23.51 -7.96 -12.45
CA ASN A 556 24.25 -8.63 -11.38
C ASN A 556 23.62 -8.48 -9.99
N SER A 557 22.52 -7.71 -9.85
CA SER A 557 21.84 -7.51 -8.57
C SER A 557 21.22 -8.81 -8.05
N THR A 558 21.21 -8.97 -6.74
CA THR A 558 20.50 -10.05 -6.04
C THR A 558 18.99 -9.83 -6.12
N LEU A 559 18.19 -10.87 -5.84
CA LEU A 559 16.72 -10.69 -5.84
C LEU A 559 16.30 -9.84 -4.64
N GLU A 560 17.01 -10.00 -3.53
CA GLU A 560 16.82 -9.30 -2.27
C GLU A 560 17.04 -7.79 -2.43
N GLU A 561 18.12 -7.37 -3.10
CA GLU A 561 18.37 -5.95 -3.43
C GLU A 561 17.28 -5.34 -4.33
N ILE A 562 16.82 -6.09 -5.33
CA ILE A 562 15.76 -5.61 -6.25
C ILE A 562 14.42 -5.49 -5.49
N ALA A 563 14.09 -6.48 -4.67
CA ALA A 563 12.88 -6.49 -3.85
C ALA A 563 12.88 -5.35 -2.81
N GLU A 564 14.03 -5.07 -2.20
CA GLU A 564 14.20 -3.94 -1.30
C GLU A 564 13.99 -2.61 -2.03
N GLY A 565 14.55 -2.47 -3.24
CA GLY A 565 14.29 -1.33 -4.11
C GLY A 565 12.80 -1.15 -4.43
N TYR A 566 12.07 -2.25 -4.64
CA TYR A 566 10.63 -2.23 -4.84
C TYR A 566 9.86 -1.75 -3.60
N LEU A 567 10.26 -2.22 -2.42
CA LEU A 567 9.68 -1.79 -1.15
C LEU A 567 9.90 -0.28 -0.93
N MET A 568 11.14 0.18 -1.11
CA MET A 568 11.50 1.58 -0.96
C MET A 568 10.75 2.47 -1.95
N GLU A 569 10.54 2.01 -3.20
CA GLU A 569 9.73 2.77 -4.17
C GLU A 569 8.27 2.90 -3.71
N LEU A 570 7.66 1.86 -3.15
CA LEU A 570 6.30 1.96 -2.58
C LEU A 570 6.23 2.91 -1.39
N ILE A 571 7.26 2.93 -0.52
CA ILE A 571 7.37 3.87 0.60
C ILE A 571 7.53 5.31 0.11
N HIS A 572 8.45 5.57 -0.82
CA HIS A 572 8.70 6.91 -1.40
C HIS A 572 7.49 7.46 -2.17
N ARG A 573 6.62 6.58 -2.67
CA ARG A 573 5.33 6.93 -3.29
C ARG A 573 4.20 7.12 -2.28
N ASN A 574 4.51 7.03 -0.98
CA ASN A 574 3.56 7.11 0.14
C ASN A 574 2.44 6.05 0.07
N MET A 575 2.74 4.86 -0.48
CA MET A 575 1.81 3.73 -0.55
C MET A 575 1.92 2.80 0.67
N LEU A 576 3.05 2.85 1.37
CA LEU A 576 3.31 2.17 2.64
C LEU A 576 3.86 3.19 3.64
N GLN A 577 3.44 3.08 4.89
CA GLN A 577 3.85 3.96 5.98
C GLN A 577 4.88 3.28 6.84
N ILE A 578 6.03 3.92 7.04
CA ILE A 578 7.05 3.47 8.00
C ILE A 578 6.46 3.56 9.41
N VAL A 579 6.64 2.50 10.20
CA VAL A 579 6.23 2.44 11.61
C VAL A 579 7.46 2.55 12.49
N ASP A 580 8.42 1.63 12.34
CA ASP A 580 9.67 1.63 13.10
C ASP A 580 10.90 1.56 12.17
N ASN A 581 12.03 2.01 12.71
CA ASN A 581 13.35 1.80 12.15
C ASN A 581 14.14 0.81 13.01
N ASP A 582 15.08 0.09 12.41
CA ASP A 582 16.05 -0.75 13.11
C ASP A 582 17.09 0.12 13.84
N GLU A 583 17.93 -0.54 14.65
CA GLU A 583 18.96 0.12 15.47
C GLU A 583 19.99 0.91 14.65
N LEU A 584 20.08 0.64 13.34
CA LEU A 584 20.97 1.30 12.39
C LEU A 584 20.27 2.43 11.62
N GLY A 585 19.00 2.70 11.91
CA GLY A 585 18.19 3.73 11.28
C GLY A 585 17.59 3.35 9.93
N GLY A 586 17.69 2.07 9.52
CA GLY A 586 16.99 1.53 8.36
C GLY A 586 15.54 1.18 8.67
N VAL A 587 14.64 1.18 7.68
CA VAL A 587 13.20 0.88 7.91
C VAL A 587 13.01 -0.58 8.34
N SER A 588 12.47 -0.84 9.54
CA SER A 588 12.28 -2.22 10.03
C SER A 588 10.87 -2.74 9.79
N THR A 589 9.86 -1.92 10.07
CA THR A 589 8.44 -2.27 9.94
C THR A 589 7.66 -1.16 9.27
N PHE A 590 6.59 -1.55 8.56
CA PHE A 590 5.68 -0.62 7.90
C PHE A 590 4.26 -1.17 7.90
N ARG A 591 3.31 -0.33 7.52
CA ARG A 591 1.90 -0.69 7.38
C ARG A 591 1.30 -0.12 6.10
N MET A 592 0.30 -0.80 5.56
CA MET A 592 -0.54 -0.24 4.50
C MET A 592 -1.69 0.53 5.15
N HIS A 593 -1.90 1.77 4.74
CA HIS A 593 -3.02 2.58 5.23
C HIS A 593 -4.37 1.94 4.82
N ASP A 594 -5.38 1.94 5.70
CA ASP A 594 -6.64 1.23 5.49
C ASP A 594 -7.34 1.59 4.18
N ILE A 595 -7.43 2.88 3.86
CA ILE A 595 -7.96 3.35 2.56
C ILE A 595 -7.20 2.76 1.35
N LEU A 596 -5.86 2.65 1.40
CA LEU A 596 -5.08 2.02 0.33
C LEU A 596 -5.28 0.52 0.29
N ARG A 597 -5.42 -0.10 1.46
CA ARG A 597 -5.73 -1.52 1.60
C ARG A 597 -7.09 -1.84 0.98
N GLU A 598 -8.11 -1.02 1.24
CA GLU A 598 -9.44 -1.18 0.65
C GLU A 598 -9.42 -1.00 -0.88
N LEU A 599 -8.71 0.02 -1.38
CA LEU A 599 -8.48 0.14 -2.83
C LEU A 599 -7.84 -1.14 -3.39
N ALA A 600 -6.78 -1.63 -2.74
CA ALA A 600 -6.06 -2.81 -3.17
C ALA A 600 -6.93 -4.07 -3.13
N LEU A 601 -7.81 -4.22 -2.14
CA LEU A 601 -8.78 -5.33 -2.06
C LEU A 601 -9.81 -5.27 -3.19
N THR A 602 -10.35 -4.09 -3.48
CA THR A 602 -11.26 -3.88 -4.62
C THR A 602 -10.59 -4.24 -5.94
N VAL A 603 -9.37 -3.72 -6.16
CA VAL A 603 -8.59 -4.05 -7.36
C VAL A 603 -8.27 -5.53 -7.40
N SER A 604 -7.90 -6.15 -6.27
CA SER A 604 -7.62 -7.59 -6.17
C SER A 604 -8.83 -8.42 -6.60
N LYS A 605 -10.04 -8.04 -6.20
CA LYS A 605 -11.29 -8.70 -6.59
C LYS A 605 -11.55 -8.55 -8.09
N VAL A 606 -11.47 -7.34 -8.62
CA VAL A 606 -11.69 -7.06 -10.06
C VAL A 606 -10.64 -7.73 -10.94
N GLU A 607 -9.39 -7.78 -10.48
CA GLU A 607 -8.29 -8.40 -11.21
C GLU A 607 -8.14 -9.90 -10.93
N MET A 608 -8.98 -10.50 -10.09
CA MET A 608 -8.89 -11.90 -9.65
C MET A 608 -7.48 -12.26 -9.11
N PHE A 609 -6.84 -11.31 -8.42
CA PHE A 609 -5.49 -11.47 -7.91
C PHE A 609 -5.45 -12.43 -6.70
N GLY A 610 -6.43 -12.29 -5.80
CA GLY A 610 -6.57 -13.10 -4.60
C GLY A 610 -7.84 -12.80 -3.81
N ILE A 611 -8.20 -13.72 -2.92
CA ILE A 611 -9.34 -13.60 -2.00
C ILE A 611 -8.80 -13.39 -0.58
N VAL A 612 -9.36 -12.43 0.14
CA VAL A 612 -8.98 -12.09 1.52
C VAL A 612 -10.24 -12.12 2.39
N ASN A 613 -10.32 -13.03 3.37
CA ASN A 613 -11.35 -13.09 4.41
C ASN A 613 -12.83 -13.05 3.92
N ASP A 614 -13.11 -13.33 2.65
CA ASP A 614 -14.47 -13.37 2.09
C ASP A 614 -15.09 -14.76 2.26
N PHE A 615 -15.48 -15.07 3.50
CA PHE A 615 -15.97 -16.39 3.91
C PHE A 615 -17.23 -16.85 3.15
N GLY A 616 -18.07 -15.91 2.69
CA GLY A 616 -19.29 -16.19 1.94
C GLY A 616 -19.03 -16.54 0.48
N ALA A 617 -18.16 -15.78 -0.20
CA ALA A 617 -17.72 -16.10 -1.56
C ALA A 617 -16.93 -17.42 -1.61
N VAL A 618 -16.23 -17.76 -0.53
CA VAL A 618 -15.47 -19.00 -0.45
C VAL A 618 -16.37 -20.25 -0.42
N ILE A 619 -17.58 -20.16 0.09
CA ILE A 619 -18.54 -21.29 0.08
C ILE A 619 -19.15 -21.50 -1.32
N GLN A 620 -19.19 -20.45 -2.16
CA GLN A 620 -19.70 -20.50 -3.54
C GLN A 620 -18.61 -20.78 -4.58
N MET A 621 -17.52 -21.43 -4.17
CA MET A 621 -16.20 -21.29 -4.80
C MET A 621 -16.09 -21.63 -6.29
N ASP A 622 -15.41 -20.73 -6.98
CA ASP A 622 -14.69 -20.99 -8.22
C ASP A 622 -13.42 -21.82 -7.94
N LYS A 623 -13.08 -22.77 -8.81
CA LYS A 623 -11.88 -23.60 -8.71
C LYS A 623 -10.60 -22.84 -9.11
N ASP A 624 -10.73 -21.60 -9.58
CA ASP A 624 -9.65 -20.80 -10.16
C ASP A 624 -8.97 -19.82 -9.19
N VAL A 625 -9.24 -19.92 -7.88
CA VAL A 625 -8.59 -19.10 -6.84
C VAL A 625 -7.08 -19.36 -6.80
N ARG A 626 -6.28 -18.31 -7.05
CA ARG A 626 -4.81 -18.39 -7.04
C ARG A 626 -4.17 -18.00 -5.72
N ARG A 627 -4.75 -17.06 -4.98
CA ARG A 627 -4.20 -16.62 -3.69
C ARG A 627 -5.33 -16.52 -2.68
N LEU A 628 -5.13 -17.13 -1.53
CA LEU A 628 -6.08 -17.13 -0.44
C LEU A 628 -5.40 -16.61 0.82
N SER A 629 -5.96 -15.54 1.37
CA SER A 629 -5.66 -15.06 2.70
C SER A 629 -6.87 -15.23 3.60
N ALA A 630 -6.64 -15.84 4.74
CA ALA A 630 -7.68 -16.32 5.62
C ALA A 630 -7.25 -16.16 7.08
N PHE A 631 -7.06 -14.90 7.46
CA PHE A 631 -6.85 -14.50 8.85
C PHE A 631 -8.20 -14.40 9.56
N ARG A 632 -8.30 -14.87 10.80
CA ARG A 632 -9.52 -14.79 11.64
C ARG A 632 -10.76 -15.49 11.05
N TRP A 633 -10.57 -16.63 10.39
CA TRP A 633 -11.69 -17.44 9.91
C TRP A 633 -12.57 -17.87 11.09
N ARG A 634 -13.87 -17.55 11.09
CA ARG A 634 -14.76 -18.04 12.16
C ARG A 634 -15.06 -19.51 11.92
N LYS A 635 -15.02 -20.33 12.98
CA LYS A 635 -15.30 -21.78 12.96
C LYS A 635 -16.57 -22.05 12.12
N MET A 636 -16.42 -22.66 10.95
CA MET A 636 -17.56 -23.01 10.10
C MET A 636 -18.41 -24.06 10.79
N LYS A 637 -19.74 -23.94 10.63
CA LYS A 637 -20.68 -25.01 11.01
C LYS A 637 -20.65 -26.21 10.04
N ASN A 638 -20.10 -26.01 8.83
CA ASN A 638 -20.02 -27.03 7.79
C ASN A 638 -18.61 -27.63 7.70
N ASP A 639 -18.57 -28.86 7.20
CA ASP A 639 -17.39 -29.70 7.06
C ASP A 639 -16.39 -29.12 6.04
N ALA A 640 -15.48 -28.27 6.52
CA ALA A 640 -14.45 -27.59 5.73
C ALA A 640 -13.42 -28.55 5.07
N SER A 641 -13.53 -29.85 5.34
CA SER A 641 -12.71 -30.93 4.78
C SER A 641 -12.94 -31.19 3.27
N LYS A 642 -13.96 -30.56 2.65
CA LYS A 642 -14.31 -30.73 1.23
C LYS A 642 -13.80 -29.62 0.29
N MET A 643 -13.13 -28.60 0.82
CA MET A 643 -12.69 -27.46 0.03
C MET A 643 -11.49 -27.84 -0.85
N LYS A 644 -11.60 -27.57 -2.16
CA LYS A 644 -10.56 -27.92 -3.14
C LYS A 644 -10.06 -26.67 -3.87
N PHE A 645 -8.75 -26.51 -3.89
CA PHE A 645 -8.07 -25.37 -4.51
C PHE A 645 -7.00 -25.80 -5.51
N PRO A 646 -7.40 -26.39 -6.66
CA PRO A 646 -6.44 -27.00 -7.58
C PRO A 646 -5.49 -26.00 -8.23
N ARG A 647 -5.82 -24.70 -8.21
CA ARG A 647 -5.05 -23.60 -8.84
C ARG A 647 -4.35 -22.70 -7.82
N LEU A 648 -4.34 -23.06 -6.53
CA LEU A 648 -3.77 -22.23 -5.47
C LEU A 648 -2.25 -22.12 -5.59
N ARG A 649 -1.75 -20.91 -5.37
CA ARG A 649 -0.33 -20.52 -5.36
C ARG A 649 0.09 -19.94 -4.02
N THR A 650 -0.82 -19.30 -3.31
CA THR A 650 -0.56 -18.70 -2.01
C THR A 650 -1.64 -19.08 -1.03
N LEU A 651 -1.23 -19.58 0.13
CA LEU A 651 -2.08 -19.76 1.28
C LEU A 651 -1.48 -19.00 2.46
N MET A 652 -2.17 -17.96 2.92
CA MET A 652 -1.90 -17.28 4.18
C MET A 652 -3.03 -17.57 5.15
N ALA A 653 -2.73 -18.17 6.29
CA ALA A 653 -3.76 -18.50 7.27
C ALA A 653 -3.22 -18.38 8.70
N SER A 654 -4.08 -17.93 9.61
CA SER A 654 -3.85 -17.94 11.05
C SER A 654 -5.07 -18.51 11.77
N GLU A 655 -4.85 -19.04 12.97
CA GLU A 655 -5.86 -19.49 13.93
C GLU A 655 -6.76 -20.67 13.48
N THR A 656 -7.57 -20.59 12.43
CA THR A 656 -8.78 -21.46 12.32
C THR A 656 -8.83 -22.45 11.14
N ILE A 657 -7.88 -22.45 10.20
CA ILE A 657 -7.90 -23.35 9.01
C ILE A 657 -7.20 -24.69 9.23
N VAL A 658 -6.65 -24.94 10.43
CA VAL A 658 -5.81 -26.12 10.72
C VAL A 658 -6.40 -27.44 10.22
N MET A 659 -7.72 -27.62 10.35
CA MET A 659 -8.41 -28.84 9.90
C MET A 659 -8.41 -29.07 8.38
N SER A 660 -8.38 -28.01 7.57
CA SER A 660 -8.43 -28.09 6.11
C SER A 660 -7.03 -28.04 5.46
N ILE A 661 -5.98 -27.72 6.21
CA ILE A 661 -4.61 -27.69 5.66
C ILE A 661 -4.25 -29.01 4.94
N PRO A 662 -4.48 -30.20 5.50
CA PRO A 662 -4.18 -31.45 4.81
C PRO A 662 -4.86 -31.59 3.45
N SER A 663 -6.15 -31.26 3.35
CA SER A 663 -6.93 -31.37 2.11
C SER A 663 -6.52 -30.31 1.09
N ILE A 664 -6.25 -29.08 1.53
CA ILE A 664 -5.77 -28.00 0.66
C ILE A 664 -4.41 -28.38 0.07
N LEU A 665 -3.45 -28.81 0.91
CA LEU A 665 -2.10 -29.18 0.46
C LEU A 665 -2.11 -30.41 -0.47
N SER A 666 -3.05 -31.35 -0.31
CA SER A 666 -3.12 -32.52 -1.21
C SER A 666 -3.58 -32.18 -2.62
N GLU A 667 -4.37 -31.12 -2.80
CA GLU A 667 -4.97 -30.76 -4.11
C GLU A 667 -4.24 -29.57 -4.78
N SER A 668 -3.54 -28.74 -4.00
CA SER A 668 -2.93 -27.48 -4.47
C SER A 668 -1.53 -27.66 -5.07
N LYS A 669 -1.39 -28.44 -6.14
CA LYS A 669 -0.07 -28.77 -6.72
C LYS A 669 0.76 -27.58 -7.21
N TYR A 670 0.15 -26.41 -7.41
CA TYR A 670 0.82 -25.18 -7.84
C TYR A 670 1.23 -24.25 -6.69
N LEU A 671 1.08 -24.70 -5.43
CA LEU A 671 1.38 -23.87 -4.27
C LEU A 671 2.85 -23.44 -4.25
N THR A 672 3.07 -22.14 -4.11
CA THR A 672 4.36 -21.46 -4.10
C THR A 672 4.69 -20.89 -2.71
N VAL A 673 3.68 -20.36 -2.01
CA VAL A 673 3.81 -19.77 -0.68
C VAL A 673 2.83 -20.45 0.27
N LEU A 674 3.36 -21.01 1.36
CA LEU A 674 2.60 -21.48 2.50
C LEU A 674 3.01 -20.67 3.73
N GLU A 675 2.11 -19.83 4.22
CA GLU A 675 2.32 -18.97 5.38
C GLU A 675 1.26 -19.30 6.45
N LEU A 676 1.70 -19.94 7.53
CA LEU A 676 0.89 -20.42 8.63
C LEU A 676 1.35 -19.85 9.98
N GLN A 677 2.06 -18.72 9.97
CA GLN A 677 2.48 -18.03 11.18
C GLN A 677 1.29 -17.82 12.13
N ASP A 678 1.53 -17.99 13.43
CA ASP A 678 0.56 -17.79 14.51
C ASP A 678 -0.68 -18.71 14.39
N SER A 679 -0.55 -19.85 13.70
CA SER A 679 -1.62 -20.85 13.60
C SER A 679 -1.47 -21.98 14.61
N GLU A 680 -2.58 -22.62 14.97
CA GLU A 680 -2.60 -23.76 15.90
C GLU A 680 -2.13 -25.08 15.25
N VAL A 681 -1.43 -25.03 14.12
CA VAL A 681 -0.95 -26.24 13.43
C VAL A 681 0.15 -26.92 14.24
N THR A 682 0.00 -28.23 14.44
CA THR A 682 0.94 -29.05 15.22
C THR A 682 1.72 -30.06 14.37
N THR A 683 1.23 -30.35 13.16
CA THR A 683 1.86 -31.29 12.23
C THR A 683 1.67 -30.84 10.79
N LEU A 684 2.66 -31.07 9.95
CA LEU A 684 2.52 -30.95 8.49
C LEU A 684 2.29 -32.32 7.85
N PRO A 685 1.36 -32.43 6.88
CA PRO A 685 1.09 -33.70 6.20
C PRO A 685 2.25 -34.06 5.25
N ALA A 686 2.44 -35.37 5.05
CA ALA A 686 3.43 -35.89 4.09
C ALA A 686 3.21 -35.39 2.65
N SER A 687 1.96 -35.03 2.28
CA SER A 687 1.60 -34.48 0.98
C SER A 687 2.34 -33.19 0.64
N ILE A 688 2.91 -32.47 1.62
CA ILE A 688 3.72 -31.28 1.36
C ILE A 688 4.87 -31.59 0.39
N GLY A 689 5.46 -32.78 0.44
CA GLY A 689 6.54 -33.17 -0.47
C GLY A 689 6.14 -33.29 -1.95
N HIS A 690 4.84 -33.24 -2.27
CA HIS A 690 4.36 -33.18 -3.66
C HIS A 690 4.28 -31.74 -4.20
N LEU A 691 4.45 -30.72 -3.36
CA LEU A 691 4.32 -29.31 -3.71
C LEU A 691 5.61 -28.77 -4.31
N PHE A 692 5.90 -29.20 -5.53
CA PHE A 692 7.15 -28.91 -6.20
C PHE A 692 7.44 -27.41 -6.42
N ASN A 693 6.39 -26.60 -6.55
CA ASN A 693 6.53 -25.15 -6.77
C ASN A 693 6.76 -24.36 -5.49
N LEU A 694 6.73 -25.01 -4.32
CA LEU A 694 6.82 -24.33 -3.04
C LEU A 694 8.20 -23.69 -2.86
N ARG A 695 8.20 -22.38 -2.59
CA ARG A 695 9.39 -21.54 -2.40
C ARG A 695 9.47 -20.95 -1.00
N TYR A 696 8.34 -20.82 -0.31
CA TYR A 696 8.28 -20.27 1.04
C TYR A 696 7.42 -21.15 1.94
N ILE A 697 7.96 -21.50 3.10
CA ILE A 697 7.25 -22.13 4.22
C ILE A 697 7.44 -21.24 5.45
N GLY A 698 6.35 -20.62 5.91
CA GLY A 698 6.26 -19.88 7.16
C GLY A 698 5.46 -20.66 8.19
N LEU A 699 6.10 -21.03 9.29
CA LEU A 699 5.53 -21.82 10.39
C LEU A 699 5.85 -21.17 11.73
N ARG A 700 6.17 -19.86 11.71
CA ARG A 700 6.58 -19.13 12.90
C ARG A 700 5.51 -19.19 13.97
N ASN A 701 5.92 -19.40 15.23
CA ASN A 701 5.01 -19.44 16.37
C ASN A 701 3.87 -20.46 16.18
N THR A 702 4.22 -21.67 15.72
CA THR A 702 3.30 -22.80 15.59
C THR A 702 3.69 -23.94 16.51
N GLY A 703 2.77 -24.87 16.78
CA GLY A 703 3.00 -26.03 17.64
C GLY A 703 3.82 -27.15 17.01
N ILE A 704 4.36 -26.98 15.80
CA ILE A 704 5.07 -28.03 15.06
C ILE A 704 6.32 -28.48 15.81
N SER A 705 6.44 -29.80 16.00
CA SER A 705 7.59 -30.42 16.67
C SER A 705 8.54 -31.15 15.72
N VAL A 706 8.07 -31.57 14.54
CA VAL A 706 8.85 -32.32 13.56
C VAL A 706 8.47 -31.89 12.15
N LEU A 707 9.47 -31.66 11.29
CA LEU A 707 9.26 -31.48 9.85
C LEU A 707 9.24 -32.85 9.16
N PRO A 708 8.30 -33.11 8.22
CA PRO A 708 8.23 -34.39 7.52
C PRO A 708 9.48 -34.63 6.66
N GLU A 709 9.95 -35.89 6.59
CA GLU A 709 11.14 -36.26 5.80
C GLU A 709 11.00 -35.89 4.31
N PHE A 710 9.77 -35.89 3.79
CA PHE A 710 9.43 -35.52 2.41
C PHE A 710 9.73 -34.06 2.06
N ILE A 711 10.13 -33.21 3.01
CA ILE A 711 10.59 -31.84 2.73
C ILE A 711 11.78 -31.84 1.76
N GLU A 712 12.54 -32.94 1.69
CA GLU A 712 13.66 -33.13 0.76
C GLU A 712 13.29 -33.06 -0.72
N ASN A 713 12.00 -33.22 -1.04
CA ASN A 713 11.47 -33.16 -2.40
C ASN A 713 11.20 -31.72 -2.86
N LEU A 714 11.26 -30.73 -1.97
CA LEU A 714 10.93 -29.33 -2.24
C LEU A 714 12.10 -28.59 -2.88
N ILE A 715 12.60 -29.07 -4.02
CA ILE A 715 13.85 -28.57 -4.62
C ILE A 715 13.83 -27.09 -5.06
N ASN A 716 12.65 -26.44 -5.04
CA ASN A 716 12.50 -25.01 -5.31
C ASN A 716 12.35 -24.16 -4.04
N LEU A 717 12.42 -24.76 -2.85
CA LEU A 717 12.29 -24.05 -1.58
C LEU A 717 13.43 -23.03 -1.42
N GLN A 718 13.07 -21.79 -1.11
CA GLN A 718 13.98 -20.65 -0.94
C GLN A 718 14.01 -20.17 0.52
N THR A 719 12.88 -20.22 1.22
CA THR A 719 12.77 -19.80 2.63
C THR A 719 12.05 -20.86 3.45
N LEU A 720 12.66 -21.21 4.59
CA LEU A 720 12.04 -21.98 5.67
C LEU A 720 12.10 -21.16 6.96
N ASP A 721 10.94 -20.67 7.41
CA ASP A 721 10.78 -20.00 8.71
C ASP A 721 10.05 -20.92 9.69
N VAL A 722 10.80 -21.44 10.65
CA VAL A 722 10.35 -22.29 11.75
C VAL A 722 10.76 -21.69 13.10
N LYS A 723 10.90 -20.35 13.17
CA LYS A 723 11.14 -19.67 14.45
C LYS A 723 9.98 -19.87 15.41
N SER A 724 10.31 -20.02 16.68
CA SER A 724 9.39 -20.15 17.79
C SER A 724 8.49 -21.37 17.63
N THR A 725 9.04 -22.46 17.12
CA THR A 725 8.36 -23.77 17.01
C THR A 725 8.87 -24.72 18.09
N ASN A 726 8.39 -25.98 18.09
CA ASN A 726 8.89 -27.03 18.97
C ASN A 726 9.92 -27.95 18.26
N ILE A 727 10.41 -27.54 17.08
CA ILE A 727 11.37 -28.34 16.31
C ILE A 727 12.71 -28.41 17.04
N ARG A 728 13.23 -29.63 17.17
CA ARG A 728 14.55 -29.85 17.79
C ARG A 728 15.67 -29.96 16.77
N ASN A 729 15.42 -30.76 15.74
CA ASN A 729 16.42 -31.13 14.75
C ASN A 729 15.85 -30.83 13.37
N LEU A 730 16.65 -30.19 12.52
CA LEU A 730 16.30 -30.04 11.11
C LEU A 730 16.47 -31.42 10.41
N PRO A 731 15.56 -31.80 9.51
CA PRO A 731 15.62 -33.12 8.86
C PRO A 731 16.86 -33.23 7.96
N HIS A 732 17.51 -34.40 7.94
CA HIS A 732 18.73 -34.64 7.16
C HIS A 732 18.56 -34.30 5.67
N GLY A 733 17.38 -34.54 5.10
CA GLY A 733 17.08 -34.25 3.70
C GLY A 733 17.09 -32.76 3.31
N ILE A 734 17.11 -31.83 4.28
CA ILE A 734 17.17 -30.38 4.02
C ILE A 734 18.40 -29.98 3.20
N VAL A 735 19.50 -30.74 3.31
CA VAL A 735 20.76 -30.49 2.60
C VAL A 735 20.66 -30.73 1.08
N LYS A 736 19.57 -31.35 0.61
CA LYS A 736 19.27 -31.53 -0.83
C LYS A 736 18.64 -30.29 -1.46
N LEU A 737 18.20 -29.32 -0.66
CA LEU A 737 17.45 -28.14 -1.11
C LEU A 737 18.41 -27.03 -1.56
N THR A 738 19.12 -27.24 -2.67
CA THR A 738 20.21 -26.35 -3.10
C THR A 738 19.81 -24.90 -3.42
N LYS A 739 18.52 -24.63 -3.62
CA LYS A 739 17.96 -23.27 -3.82
C LYS A 739 17.57 -22.56 -2.53
N LEU A 740 17.77 -23.19 -1.38
CA LEU A 740 17.41 -22.63 -0.07
C LEU A 740 18.35 -21.48 0.28
N ARG A 741 17.76 -20.33 0.61
CA ARG A 741 18.46 -19.07 0.88
C ARG A 741 18.35 -18.63 2.33
N HIS A 742 17.23 -18.93 2.97
CA HIS A 742 16.96 -18.50 4.33
C HIS A 742 16.42 -19.67 5.17
N ILE A 743 17.13 -19.97 6.25
CA ILE A 743 16.67 -20.84 7.33
C ILE A 743 16.59 -19.99 8.59
N LEU A 744 15.37 -19.81 9.10
CA LEU A 744 15.10 -19.10 10.35
C LEU A 744 14.52 -20.14 11.31
N ALA A 745 15.21 -20.48 12.38
CA ALA A 745 14.77 -21.58 13.22
C ALA A 745 15.14 -21.37 14.69
N ASP A 746 14.18 -21.36 15.58
CA ASP A 746 14.40 -21.33 17.02
C ASP A 746 13.23 -22.02 17.74
N ARG A 747 13.42 -22.35 19.01
CA ARG A 747 12.37 -22.87 19.88
C ARG A 747 12.38 -22.19 21.23
N TYR A 748 11.25 -22.17 21.92
CA TYR A 748 11.21 -21.71 23.31
C TYR A 748 11.89 -22.73 24.24
N ALA A 749 12.89 -22.28 25.01
CA ALA A 749 13.43 -22.97 26.18
C ALA A 749 12.47 -22.87 27.36
N ASP A 750 11.91 -21.67 27.54
CA ASP A 750 10.98 -21.32 28.61
C ASP A 750 9.86 -20.44 28.06
N VAL A 751 8.65 -21.01 27.98
CA VAL A 751 7.46 -20.32 27.47
C VAL A 751 7.05 -19.16 28.38
N LYS A 752 7.45 -19.16 29.66
CA LYS A 752 7.13 -18.08 30.62
C LYS A 752 8.09 -16.90 30.56
N GLN A 753 9.14 -16.98 29.73
CA GLN A 753 10.18 -15.95 29.59
C GLN A 753 10.78 -15.52 30.95
N SER A 754 10.88 -16.47 31.89
CA SER A 754 11.38 -16.21 33.23
C SER A 754 12.89 -16.05 33.28
N GLU A 755 13.60 -16.52 32.25
CA GLU A 755 15.04 -16.30 32.05
C GLU A 755 15.30 -15.44 30.80
N PHE A 756 16.42 -14.70 30.81
CA PHE A 756 16.85 -13.85 29.69
C PHE A 756 17.09 -14.65 28.40
N ARG A 757 17.54 -15.92 28.51
CA ARG A 757 17.71 -16.84 27.37
C ARG A 757 16.54 -17.82 27.31
N TYR A 758 15.42 -17.37 26.77
CA TYR A 758 14.21 -18.18 26.66
C TYR A 758 14.01 -18.79 25.27
N PHE A 759 14.94 -18.56 24.32
CA PHE A 759 15.00 -19.27 23.05
C PHE A 759 16.20 -20.23 23.02
N VAL A 760 16.07 -21.33 22.28
CA VAL A 760 17.14 -22.30 21.99
C VAL A 760 17.24 -22.52 20.48
N GLY A 761 18.45 -22.60 19.97
CA GLY A 761 18.73 -22.99 18.59
C GLY A 761 18.38 -24.44 18.26
N VAL A 762 18.14 -24.69 16.98
CA VAL A 762 17.88 -26.04 16.45
C VAL A 762 19.17 -26.73 16.04
N GLU A 763 19.20 -28.07 16.12
CA GLU A 763 20.35 -28.85 15.65
C GLU A 763 20.37 -28.91 14.11
N ALA A 764 21.48 -28.47 13.52
CA ALA A 764 21.71 -28.52 12.08
C ALA A 764 22.28 -29.89 11.64
N PRO A 765 21.83 -30.44 10.49
CA PRO A 765 22.34 -31.71 9.98
C PRO A 765 23.72 -31.57 9.37
N ILE A 766 24.42 -32.71 9.23
CA ILE A 766 25.66 -32.82 8.46
C ILE A 766 25.34 -32.65 6.97
N GLY A 767 26.15 -31.86 6.27
CA GLY A 767 26.03 -31.56 4.84
C GLY A 767 25.40 -30.19 4.53
N LEU A 768 25.24 -29.31 5.52
CA LEU A 768 24.70 -27.95 5.36
C LEU A 768 25.51 -27.10 4.35
N SER A 769 26.80 -27.39 4.19
CA SER A 769 27.65 -26.75 3.18
C SER A 769 27.20 -27.00 1.73
N ASN A 770 26.33 -27.98 1.48
CA ASN A 770 25.73 -28.22 0.16
C ASN A 770 24.69 -27.15 -0.24
N LEU A 771 24.27 -26.31 0.71
CA LEU A 771 23.34 -25.22 0.48
C LEU A 771 24.10 -23.99 -0.04
N GLU A 772 24.53 -24.06 -1.30
CA GLU A 772 25.39 -23.05 -1.94
C GLU A 772 24.74 -21.65 -2.04
N GLU A 773 23.41 -21.58 -2.14
CA GLU A 773 22.66 -20.32 -2.17
C GLU A 773 22.28 -19.77 -0.77
N LEU A 774 22.68 -20.42 0.33
CA LEU A 774 22.24 -20.02 1.67
C LEU A 774 22.85 -18.67 2.09
N GLN A 775 21.97 -17.71 2.38
CA GLN A 775 22.30 -16.34 2.77
C GLN A 775 22.02 -16.06 4.26
N THR A 776 21.00 -16.69 4.83
CA THR A 776 20.61 -16.49 6.24
C THR A 776 20.49 -17.83 6.94
N LEU A 777 21.19 -17.98 8.05
CA LEU A 777 21.09 -19.12 8.97
C LEU A 777 20.92 -18.60 10.40
N GLU A 778 19.67 -18.43 10.82
CA GLU A 778 19.36 -17.91 12.15
C GLU A 778 19.03 -19.02 13.15
N THR A 779 19.72 -18.96 14.28
CA THR A 779 19.46 -19.65 15.55
C THR A 779 19.65 -21.16 15.47
N VAL A 780 20.87 -21.56 15.09
CA VAL A 780 21.32 -22.96 15.13
C VAL A 780 22.20 -23.25 16.34
N GLN A 781 22.12 -24.46 16.88
CA GLN A 781 22.96 -24.90 17.99
C GLN A 781 24.41 -25.14 17.52
N SER A 782 25.38 -24.62 18.26
CA SER A 782 26.79 -24.80 17.98
C SER A 782 27.21 -26.28 18.06
N SER A 783 27.92 -26.75 17.04
CA SER A 783 28.57 -28.06 17.03
C SER A 783 29.91 -28.00 16.28
N ILE A 784 30.79 -28.98 16.55
CA ILE A 784 32.09 -29.08 15.87
C ILE A 784 31.92 -29.18 14.35
N TYR A 785 30.94 -29.95 13.89
CA TYR A 785 30.64 -30.12 12.47
C TYR A 785 30.07 -28.85 11.85
N LEU A 786 29.28 -28.06 12.59
CA LEU A 786 28.73 -26.82 12.07
C LEU A 786 29.85 -25.82 11.71
N ALA A 787 30.88 -25.69 12.55
CA ALA A 787 32.00 -24.79 12.31
C ALA A 787 32.71 -25.10 10.97
N GLU A 788 33.02 -26.36 10.70
CA GLU A 788 33.70 -26.80 9.45
C GLU A 788 32.82 -26.59 8.21
N GLN A 789 31.50 -26.74 8.34
CA GLN A 789 30.57 -26.54 7.24
C GLN A 789 30.43 -25.06 6.87
N LEU A 790 30.37 -24.19 7.88
CA LEU A 790 30.19 -22.75 7.72
C LEU A 790 31.35 -22.08 6.94
N GLU A 791 32.58 -22.60 7.05
CA GLU A 791 33.73 -22.10 6.30
C GLU A 791 33.53 -22.18 4.78
N ASN A 792 32.78 -23.18 4.30
CA ASN A 792 32.56 -23.42 2.87
C ASN A 792 31.33 -22.66 2.32
N MET A 793 30.57 -21.97 3.17
CA MET A 793 29.33 -21.29 2.78
C MET A 793 29.64 -19.84 2.39
N MET A 794 29.88 -19.61 1.10
CA MET A 794 30.38 -18.31 0.58
C MET A 794 29.30 -17.24 0.40
N GLN A 795 28.02 -17.62 0.34
CA GLN A 795 26.90 -16.69 0.15
C GLN A 795 26.26 -16.24 1.48
N LEU A 796 26.72 -16.78 2.61
CA LEU A 796 26.14 -16.53 3.93
C LEU A 796 26.43 -15.10 4.39
N ARG A 797 25.37 -14.36 4.71
CA ARG A 797 25.40 -12.94 5.10
C ARG A 797 24.93 -12.70 6.53
N SER A 798 24.01 -13.52 7.02
CA SER A 798 23.52 -13.45 8.40
C SER A 798 23.58 -14.83 9.03
N VAL A 799 24.16 -14.91 10.22
CA VAL A 799 24.31 -16.14 10.98
C VAL A 799 24.09 -15.87 12.46
N TRP A 800 23.25 -16.69 13.10
CA TRP A 800 23.07 -16.65 14.55
C TRP A 800 23.29 -18.05 15.11
N ILE A 801 24.28 -18.20 15.98
CA ILE A 801 24.71 -19.49 16.54
C ILE A 801 24.61 -19.40 18.06
N GLU A 802 23.91 -20.35 18.65
CA GLU A 802 23.70 -20.39 20.09
C GLU A 802 24.51 -21.52 20.75
N ASN A 803 24.69 -21.41 22.07
CA ASN A 803 25.36 -22.40 22.91
C ASN A 803 26.81 -22.71 22.45
N ILE A 804 27.56 -21.68 22.05
CA ILE A 804 28.96 -21.80 21.65
C ILE A 804 29.80 -22.15 22.88
N SER A 805 30.44 -23.33 22.86
CA SER A 805 31.38 -23.76 23.89
C SER A 805 32.80 -23.29 23.59
N THR A 806 33.68 -23.27 24.61
CA THR A 806 35.11 -22.94 24.43
C THR A 806 35.81 -23.83 23.41
N ALA A 807 35.41 -25.11 23.30
CA ALA A 807 35.93 -26.04 22.30
C ALA A 807 35.47 -25.72 20.86
N HIS A 808 34.32 -25.07 20.70
CA HIS A 808 33.79 -24.65 19.40
C HIS A 808 34.39 -23.31 18.94
N CYS A 809 34.69 -22.40 19.88
CA CYS A 809 35.24 -21.07 19.59
C CYS A 809 36.53 -21.11 18.74
N SER A 810 37.47 -22.02 19.05
CA SER A 810 38.75 -22.11 18.33
C SER A 810 38.61 -22.53 16.87
N LYS A 811 37.53 -23.26 16.54
CA LYS A 811 37.21 -23.66 15.16
C LYS A 811 36.36 -22.62 14.42
N MET A 812 35.57 -21.83 15.15
CA MET A 812 34.71 -20.79 14.55
C MET A 812 35.46 -19.48 14.28
N SER A 813 36.62 -19.24 14.89
CA SER A 813 37.34 -17.95 14.77
C SER A 813 37.68 -17.56 13.34
N HIS A 814 38.10 -18.51 12.51
CA HIS A 814 38.45 -18.27 11.12
C HIS A 814 37.22 -17.90 10.27
N PHE A 815 36.10 -18.61 10.47
CA PHE A 815 34.81 -18.28 9.88
C PHE A 815 34.30 -16.89 10.30
N LEU A 816 34.34 -16.57 11.60
CA LEU A 816 33.87 -15.28 12.11
C LEU A 816 34.68 -14.11 11.53
N LEU A 817 36.01 -14.25 11.43
CA LEU A 817 36.89 -13.26 10.79
C LEU A 817 36.57 -13.08 9.29
N ARG A 818 36.25 -14.17 8.59
CA ARG A 818 35.86 -14.11 7.18
C ARG A 818 34.55 -13.33 7.00
N ILE A 819 33.53 -13.63 7.80
CA ILE A 819 32.23 -12.95 7.73
C ILE A 819 32.36 -11.47 8.14
N SER A 820 33.11 -11.15 9.20
CA SER A 820 33.32 -9.77 9.62
C SER A 820 34.01 -8.92 8.53
N ASN A 821 34.84 -9.53 7.70
CA ASN A 821 35.53 -8.87 6.60
C ASN A 821 34.69 -8.79 5.30
N GLN A 822 33.65 -9.63 5.16
CA GLN A 822 32.76 -9.65 4.00
C GLN A 822 31.51 -8.78 4.17
N LEU A 823 31.13 -8.51 5.42
CA LEU A 823 29.98 -7.65 5.73
C LEU A 823 30.40 -6.17 5.78
N PRO A 824 29.63 -5.25 5.18
CA PRO A 824 29.73 -3.85 5.56
C PRO A 824 29.47 -3.73 7.07
N GLN A 825 30.08 -2.75 7.75
CA GLN A 825 29.93 -2.51 9.21
C GLN A 825 28.47 -2.36 9.70
N SER A 826 27.49 -2.40 8.81
CA SER A 826 26.05 -2.34 9.06
C SER A 826 25.37 -3.69 9.33
N PHE A 827 26.10 -4.79 9.52
CA PHE A 827 25.50 -6.13 9.73
C PHE A 827 26.09 -6.92 10.92
N THR A 828 26.85 -6.28 11.80
CA THR A 828 27.39 -6.93 13.00
C THR A 828 26.46 -6.72 14.19
N GLY A 829 25.69 -7.77 14.53
CA GLY A 829 25.02 -7.96 15.81
C GLY A 829 25.57 -9.20 16.50
#